data_AF-A0ABD3NWG6-F1
#
_entry.id   AF-A0ABD3NWG6-F1
#
_cell.length_a   1.000
_cell.length_b   1.000
_cell.length_c   1.000
_cell.angle_alpha   90.00
_cell.angle_beta   90.00
_cell.angle_gamma   90.00
#
_symmetry.space_group_name_H-M   'P 1'
#
loop_
_entity.id
_entity.type
_entity.pdbx_description
1 polymer ?
#
loop_
_entity_poly.entity_id
_entity_poly.type
_entity_poly.pdbx_seq_one_letter_code
_entity_poly.pdbx_strand_id
1 'polypeptide(L)'
;MESLGDDLTILICSANIGNAEPTPESFAAWIPEDGNIIESNTGEPEKAAPADPKKYHLIVVGMQEAAFTSKLMKKKSISSTNHEVEASTRSTGADQTEEVYKKKSKMKKKWDKVGLVLRGLTASQTHRVPSMRKTTGSMNAALSNSSLITTEFTDLVSSNQYDTSKFASLFADRCPSYSLIACKMRGEMRLWVLCLKGLKEEVDDVYLAAENTGIGSVLANKGGIIATITLRSTRLSFLTCHLEAHEGLTHYNNRNKNLIEILGGAKPHPDYYMMDATIYSHHMFVCGDLNYRTRFQRESESKVNGTPKTPKKPDEKDEPDNGSGYVRAMKLIEEEKFEELYAVDELCMALDQKECLVGFETLPCKFSPTFKVARKEGYVYNEKRTPSYTDRILWKSNDGMEGAVTPNVYESCPGFITSDHKPVRGAFTVKLNKNLSTTSPPPSNEHNQNIHLLISDIKCTNLPIMDNEVMGGLSDPYILFVSSPKALTWQKAWPSTKVIYKTINPTWDEGIHLALKHDENIAHANDLSGDMLYMVVMDYDQTSGDDVCGSVALNIKDLCSKLRFTKPDRRQTMHFQEKEGLQTTQISRPVLRDGQECGMLECTIIAAYLESGQVKSFLKAAGKVRNAKFRNVKDRVLSVFR
;
A
#
# COMPACT_ATOMS: atom_id res chain seq x y z
N MET A 1 31.95 -5.25 13.08
CA MET A 1 30.53 -4.95 12.87
C MET A 1 29.83 -5.24 14.17
N GLU A 2 29.42 -4.22 14.90
CA GLU A 2 28.46 -4.42 16.00
C GLU A 2 27.24 -5.12 15.42
N SER A 3 26.79 -6.21 16.03
CA SER A 3 25.55 -6.86 15.61
C SER A 3 24.44 -5.83 15.78
N LEU A 4 23.87 -5.33 14.67
CA LEU A 4 22.60 -4.61 14.72
C LEU A 4 21.64 -5.46 15.54
N GLY A 5 21.13 -4.91 16.64
CA GLY A 5 20.07 -5.54 17.41
C GLY A 5 18.82 -5.80 16.53
N ASP A 6 17.82 -6.44 17.11
CA ASP A 6 16.59 -6.79 16.39
C ASP A 6 15.74 -5.57 15.99
N ASP A 7 16.10 -4.37 16.46
CA ASP A 7 15.36 -3.13 16.21
C ASP A 7 15.91 -2.37 15.00
N LEU A 8 15.08 -2.28 13.95
CA LEU A 8 15.31 -1.45 12.78
C LEU A 8 14.78 -0.04 13.01
N THR A 9 15.48 0.98 12.50
CA THR A 9 15.01 2.37 12.55
C THR A 9 14.78 2.87 11.13
N ILE A 10 13.61 3.45 10.89
CA ILE A 10 13.17 3.88 9.56
C ILE A 10 12.82 5.35 9.62
N LEU A 11 13.40 6.15 8.73
CA LEU A 11 12.93 7.49 8.43
C LEU A 11 12.04 7.43 7.18
N ILE A 12 10.81 7.93 7.30
CA ILE A 12 9.86 8.06 6.18
C ILE A 12 9.62 9.54 5.93
N CYS A 13 9.79 9.93 4.69
CA CYS A 13 9.73 11.31 4.22
C CYS A 13 8.62 11.41 3.16
N SER A 14 7.65 12.30 3.40
CA SER A 14 6.52 12.59 2.50
C SER A 14 6.58 14.02 1.99
N ALA A 15 6.52 14.24 0.68
CA ALA A 15 6.45 15.60 0.13
C ALA A 15 5.72 15.71 -1.21
N ASN A 16 4.91 16.76 -1.35
CA ASN A 16 4.71 17.42 -2.63
C ASN A 16 5.79 18.50 -2.84
N ILE A 17 6.73 18.28 -3.76
CA ILE A 17 7.83 19.22 -4.01
C ILE A 17 7.51 20.26 -5.09
N GLY A 18 6.32 20.18 -5.70
CA GLY A 18 5.85 21.12 -6.71
C GLY A 18 6.70 21.15 -7.99
N ASN A 19 6.77 22.33 -8.62
CA ASN A 19 7.39 22.52 -9.94
C ASN A 19 8.76 23.20 -9.88
N ALA A 20 9.26 23.49 -8.68
CA ALA A 20 10.52 24.17 -8.49
C ALA A 20 11.63 23.16 -8.19
N GLU A 21 12.77 23.32 -8.86
CA GLU A 21 13.94 22.48 -8.59
C GLU A 21 14.33 22.59 -7.11
N PRO A 22 14.42 21.47 -6.38
CA PRO A 22 14.83 21.49 -4.98
C PRO A 22 16.30 21.89 -4.85
N THR A 23 16.58 22.69 -3.83
CA THR A 23 17.94 23.11 -3.48
C THR A 23 18.53 22.20 -2.42
N PRO A 24 19.87 22.10 -2.30
CA PRO A 24 20.51 21.37 -1.21
C PRO A 24 20.00 21.79 0.18
N GLU A 25 19.73 23.08 0.38
CA GLU A 25 19.21 23.63 1.64
C GLU A 25 17.78 23.14 1.92
N SER A 26 16.92 23.15 0.91
CA SER A 26 15.55 22.61 1.05
C SER A 26 15.59 21.12 1.36
N PHE A 27 16.46 20.38 0.67
CA PHE A 27 16.63 18.95 0.88
C PHE A 27 17.17 18.63 2.28
N ALA A 28 18.12 19.45 2.77
CA ALA A 28 18.68 19.33 4.12
C ALA A 28 17.67 19.64 5.23
N ALA A 29 16.70 20.53 4.99
CA ALA A 29 15.61 20.79 5.92
C ALA A 29 14.67 19.58 6.08
N TRP A 30 14.61 18.69 5.08
CA TRP A 30 13.74 17.53 5.07
C TRP A 30 14.44 16.27 5.57
N ILE A 31 15.57 15.92 4.95
CA ILE A 31 16.34 14.71 5.26
C ILE A 31 17.52 15.09 6.15
N PRO A 32 17.73 14.47 7.32
CA PRO A 32 18.90 14.71 8.18
C PRO A 32 20.22 14.43 7.48
N GLU A 33 21.30 15.05 7.97
CA GLU A 33 22.64 14.86 7.41
C GLU A 33 23.07 13.41 7.59
N ASP A 34 23.43 12.77 6.48
CA ASP A 34 23.80 11.35 6.41
C ASP A 34 22.87 10.43 7.20
N GLY A 35 21.57 10.75 7.20
CA GLY A 35 20.54 9.96 7.89
C GLY A 35 20.69 9.90 9.41
N ASN A 36 21.36 10.87 10.03
CA ASN A 36 21.48 10.95 11.48
C ASN A 36 20.11 10.94 12.17
N ILE A 37 20.00 10.17 13.25
CA ILE A 37 18.78 10.08 14.06
C ILE A 37 18.47 11.44 14.66
N ILE A 38 17.20 11.82 14.58
CA ILE A 38 16.69 13.05 15.15
C ILE A 38 16.37 12.74 16.62
N GLU A 39 17.12 13.33 17.55
CA GLU A 39 16.81 13.20 18.98
C GLU A 39 15.53 13.97 19.30
N SER A 40 14.60 13.35 20.04
CA SER A 40 13.40 14.04 20.50
C SER A 40 13.80 15.08 21.55
N ASN A 41 13.35 16.33 21.37
CA ASN A 41 13.52 17.41 22.35
C ASN A 41 12.75 17.07 23.64
N THR A 42 13.31 16.20 24.47
CA THR A 42 12.82 15.83 25.80
C THR A 42 13.65 16.55 26.86
N GLY A 43 13.80 17.88 26.73
CA GLY A 43 14.11 18.81 27.83
C GLY A 43 15.34 18.58 28.71
N GLU A 44 16.20 17.59 28.46
CA GLU A 44 17.45 17.40 29.22
C GLU A 44 18.60 18.23 28.62
N PRO A 45 19.49 18.78 29.46
CA PRO A 45 20.59 19.63 29.00
C PRO A 45 21.54 18.86 28.07
N GLU A 46 21.94 19.53 26.97
CA GLU A 46 22.89 19.06 25.95
C GLU A 46 24.11 18.39 26.60
N LYS A 47 24.16 17.05 26.58
CA LYS A 47 25.40 16.31 26.72
C LYS A 47 26.16 16.43 25.40
N ALA A 48 27.50 16.49 25.47
CA ALA A 48 28.36 16.52 24.30
C ALA A 48 27.94 15.44 23.30
N ALA A 49 27.71 15.85 22.05
CA ALA A 49 27.28 14.95 20.99
C ALA A 49 28.26 13.76 20.86
N PRO A 50 27.77 12.52 20.71
CA PRO A 50 28.64 11.37 20.50
C PRO A 50 29.53 11.57 19.27
N ALA A 51 30.74 11.00 19.29
CA ALA A 51 31.73 11.14 18.22
C ALA A 51 31.25 10.59 16.87
N ASP A 52 30.31 9.63 16.88
CA ASP A 52 29.58 9.16 15.71
C ASP A 52 28.06 9.17 16.02
N PRO A 53 27.25 9.98 15.33
CA PRO A 53 25.80 9.99 15.51
C PRO A 53 25.19 8.66 15.04
N LYS A 54 24.20 8.15 15.79
CA LYS A 54 23.40 7.00 15.33
C LYS A 54 22.64 7.39 14.07
N LYS A 55 22.55 6.47 13.10
CA LYS A 55 21.88 6.68 11.80
C LYS A 55 20.61 5.84 11.68
N TYR A 56 19.66 6.30 10.87
CA TYR A 56 18.50 5.49 10.49
C TYR A 56 18.96 4.31 9.64
N HIS A 57 18.43 3.12 9.89
CA HIS A 57 18.78 1.94 9.09
C HIS A 57 18.20 2.02 7.67
N LEU A 58 16.97 2.51 7.54
CA LEU A 58 16.30 2.77 6.27
C LEU A 58 15.88 4.24 6.15
N ILE A 59 15.96 4.78 4.93
CA ILE A 59 15.34 6.06 4.57
C ILE A 59 14.40 5.81 3.39
N VAL A 60 13.14 6.16 3.55
CA VAL A 60 12.11 6.02 2.53
C VAL A 60 11.58 7.39 2.18
N VAL A 61 11.55 7.72 0.89
CA VAL A 61 11.09 9.02 0.41
C VAL A 61 10.01 8.85 -0.65
N GLY A 62 8.78 9.14 -0.26
CA GLY A 62 7.64 9.26 -1.16
C GLY A 62 7.43 10.72 -1.55
N MET A 63 7.42 11.00 -2.84
CA MET A 63 7.27 12.37 -3.32
C MET A 63 6.40 12.50 -4.57
N GLN A 64 5.80 13.68 -4.73
CA GLN A 64 5.27 14.15 -6.01
C GLN A 64 6.06 15.35 -6.52
N GLU A 65 6.53 15.25 -7.77
CA GLU A 65 7.24 16.29 -8.52
C GLU A 65 6.51 16.59 -9.83
N ALA A 66 6.32 17.87 -10.18
CA ALA A 66 6.04 18.22 -11.57
C ALA A 66 7.36 18.32 -12.32
N ALA A 67 7.43 17.80 -13.55
CA ALA A 67 8.65 17.86 -14.37
C ALA A 67 9.22 19.29 -14.43
N PHE A 68 10.38 19.52 -13.80
CA PHE A 68 11.02 20.84 -13.77
C PHE A 68 12.11 20.90 -14.84
N THR A 69 11.73 21.36 -16.03
CA THR A 69 12.70 21.51 -17.12
C THR A 69 13.77 22.55 -16.79
N SER A 70 15.06 22.20 -16.90
CA SER A 70 16.16 23.15 -16.66
C SER A 70 16.03 24.39 -17.56
N LYS A 71 16.27 25.59 -17.01
CA LYS A 71 16.27 26.85 -17.79
C LYS A 71 17.22 26.80 -19.00
N LEU A 72 18.20 25.90 -19.00
CA LEU A 72 19.20 25.70 -20.07
C LEU A 72 18.63 24.94 -21.29
N MET A 73 17.70 24.00 -21.08
CA MET A 73 17.02 23.28 -22.17
C MET A 73 16.08 24.18 -22.98
N LYS A 74 15.48 25.20 -22.34
CA LYS A 74 14.72 26.26 -23.03
C LYS A 74 15.57 27.09 -23.99
N LYS A 75 16.89 27.20 -23.75
CA LYS A 75 17.83 27.88 -24.66
C LYS A 75 18.29 26.99 -25.81
N LYS A 76 18.52 25.69 -25.58
CA LYS A 76 18.91 24.74 -26.64
C LYS A 76 17.77 24.41 -27.61
N SER A 77 16.51 24.39 -27.17
CA SER A 77 15.37 24.18 -28.09
C SER A 77 15.08 25.37 -29.01
N ILE A 78 15.64 26.54 -28.72
CA ILE A 78 15.53 27.75 -29.55
C ILE A 78 16.77 27.92 -30.45
N SER A 79 17.88 27.22 -30.18
CA SER A 79 19.13 27.36 -30.95
C SER A 79 19.42 26.21 -31.92
N SER A 80 18.52 25.25 -32.10
CA SER A 80 18.71 24.08 -32.98
C SER A 80 17.79 24.07 -34.20
N THR A 81 17.51 25.23 -34.78
CA THR A 81 17.05 25.35 -36.18
C THR A 81 17.96 26.36 -36.87
N ASN A 82 19.15 25.90 -37.27
CA ASN A 82 19.95 26.46 -38.34
C ASN A 82 21.10 25.50 -38.61
N HIS A 83 20.88 24.54 -39.51
CA HIS A 83 21.96 23.97 -40.31
C HIS A 83 21.59 24.13 -41.78
N GLU A 84 22.34 25.04 -42.40
CA GLU A 84 23.06 24.90 -43.66
C GLU A 84 22.56 23.83 -44.64
N VAL A 85 22.14 24.30 -45.81
CA VAL A 85 22.14 23.54 -47.06
C VAL A 85 23.03 24.29 -48.05
N GLU A 86 24.12 23.66 -48.48
CA GLU A 86 24.99 24.14 -49.55
C GLU A 86 24.41 23.88 -50.95
N ALA A 87 24.84 24.77 -51.85
CA ALA A 87 24.46 25.07 -53.24
C ALA A 87 24.27 23.94 -54.28
N SER A 88 23.26 24.13 -55.15
CA SER A 88 23.30 24.20 -56.64
C SER A 88 21.83 24.11 -57.13
N THR A 89 21.24 24.88 -58.06
CA THR A 89 21.62 25.48 -59.36
C THR A 89 20.62 26.60 -59.78
N ARG A 90 21.16 27.63 -60.46
CA ARG A 90 20.64 28.69 -61.37
C ARG A 90 19.13 28.96 -61.68
N SER A 91 18.86 30.29 -61.66
CA SER A 91 18.02 31.14 -62.55
C SER A 91 16.48 31.03 -62.40
N THR A 92 15.61 32.04 -62.41
CA THR A 92 15.52 33.47 -62.83
C THR A 92 14.40 34.12 -61.98
N GLY A 93 14.48 35.32 -61.41
CA GLY A 93 14.05 36.60 -62.03
C GLY A 93 12.60 37.03 -61.70
N ALA A 94 12.45 38.05 -60.84
CA ALA A 94 11.31 39.02 -60.65
C ALA A 94 9.89 38.45 -60.33
N ASP A 95 8.93 39.07 -59.64
CA ASP A 95 8.63 40.44 -59.17
C ASP A 95 7.37 40.36 -58.23
N GLN A 96 7.07 41.42 -57.45
CA GLN A 96 5.75 41.77 -56.83
C GLN A 96 5.28 40.94 -55.59
N THR A 97 4.68 41.46 -54.51
CA THR A 97 4.13 42.78 -54.11
C THR A 97 3.85 42.79 -52.60
N GLU A 98 3.79 43.99 -52.02
CA GLU A 98 3.33 44.32 -50.66
C GLU A 98 1.85 43.96 -50.37
N GLU A 99 1.54 43.83 -49.06
CA GLU A 99 0.31 44.22 -48.34
C GLU A 99 -0.35 43.17 -47.41
N VAL A 100 -0.86 43.72 -46.30
CA VAL A 100 -1.87 43.22 -45.34
C VAL A 100 -1.43 42.39 -44.13
N TYR A 101 -0.94 43.13 -43.13
CA TYR A 101 -1.22 42.87 -41.71
C TYR A 101 -2.70 43.20 -41.37
N LYS A 102 -3.31 42.36 -40.52
CA LYS A 102 -4.49 42.57 -39.63
C LYS A 102 -5.86 41.96 -39.99
N LYS A 103 -6.38 41.27 -38.97
CA LYS A 103 -7.76 40.86 -38.63
C LYS A 103 -8.28 39.53 -39.21
N LYS A 104 -8.43 38.53 -38.32
CA LYS A 104 -9.76 38.11 -37.84
C LYS A 104 -9.68 37.16 -36.63
N SER A 105 -10.01 37.74 -35.47
CA SER A 105 -10.76 37.07 -34.40
C SER A 105 -12.21 36.81 -34.89
N LYS A 106 -12.86 35.78 -34.31
CA LYS A 106 -14.24 35.29 -34.49
C LYS A 106 -14.45 34.14 -35.48
N MET A 107 -14.36 32.90 -34.98
CA MET A 107 -15.36 31.82 -35.17
C MET A 107 -14.87 30.51 -34.51
N LYS A 108 -15.34 30.22 -33.28
CA LYS A 108 -15.49 28.84 -32.76
C LYS A 108 -16.42 28.83 -31.52
N LYS A 109 -17.72 28.99 -31.76
CA LYS A 109 -18.84 28.67 -30.85
C LYS A 109 -20.02 28.20 -31.72
N LYS A 110 -20.77 27.19 -31.24
CA LYS A 110 -21.59 26.18 -31.95
C LYS A 110 -20.70 24.99 -32.32
N TRP A 111 -20.81 23.84 -31.66
CA TRP A 111 -22.01 23.00 -31.55
C TRP A 111 -22.18 22.41 -30.15
N ASP A 112 -23.32 22.68 -29.53
CA ASP A 112 -23.95 21.83 -28.51
C ASP A 112 -25.46 22.11 -28.50
N LYS A 113 -26.25 21.05 -28.26
CA LYS A 113 -27.70 20.96 -27.97
C LYS A 113 -28.73 21.03 -29.10
N VAL A 114 -29.11 19.84 -29.60
CA VAL A 114 -30.47 19.25 -29.68
C VAL A 114 -30.21 17.73 -29.69
N GLY A 115 -30.83 16.79 -28.98
CA GLY A 115 -32.04 16.69 -28.18
C GLY A 115 -32.33 15.19 -28.08
N LEU A 116 -32.76 14.74 -26.90
CA LEU A 116 -32.84 13.37 -26.40
C LEU A 116 -34.17 12.69 -26.77
N VAL A 117 -34.21 11.44 -27.27
CA VAL A 117 -35.38 10.53 -27.18
C VAL A 117 -34.96 9.05 -27.08
N LEU A 118 -35.64 8.37 -26.15
CA LEU A 118 -35.57 6.99 -25.66
C LEU A 118 -36.39 5.99 -26.54
N ARG A 119 -36.00 4.69 -26.53
CA ARG A 119 -36.72 3.41 -26.85
C ARG A 119 -35.79 2.53 -27.72
N GLY A 120 -35.60 1.23 -27.54
CA GLY A 120 -36.31 0.16 -26.85
C GLY A 120 -36.10 -1.12 -27.71
N LEU A 121 -35.70 -2.22 -27.07
CA LEU A 121 -35.68 -3.64 -27.50
C LEU A 121 -36.03 -4.00 -28.98
N THR A 122 -35.17 -4.78 -29.65
CA THR A 122 -35.54 -5.98 -30.43
C THR A 122 -34.32 -6.67 -31.07
N ALA A 123 -34.51 -7.96 -31.37
CA ALA A 123 -33.53 -9.02 -31.55
C ALA A 123 -32.78 -9.06 -32.89
N SER A 124 -31.65 -9.77 -32.84
CA SER A 124 -31.03 -10.63 -33.87
C SER A 124 -31.08 -10.20 -35.33
N GLN A 125 -29.90 -10.06 -35.95
CA GLN A 125 -29.54 -10.94 -37.06
C GLN A 125 -28.04 -10.93 -37.34
N THR A 126 -27.53 -12.14 -37.51
CA THR A 126 -26.17 -12.53 -37.83
C THR A 126 -25.76 -12.13 -39.25
N HIS A 127 -24.56 -11.58 -39.40
CA HIS A 127 -23.77 -11.77 -40.62
C HIS A 127 -22.38 -12.30 -40.25
N ARG A 128 -22.10 -13.53 -40.72
CA ARG A 128 -20.77 -14.17 -40.74
C ARG A 128 -19.94 -13.63 -41.90
N VAL A 129 -18.63 -13.88 -41.79
CA VAL A 129 -17.56 -14.07 -42.82
C VAL A 129 -16.43 -13.02 -42.69
N PRO A 130 -15.13 -13.36 -42.82
CA PRO A 130 -14.40 -14.61 -42.58
C PRO A 130 -13.19 -14.47 -41.60
N SER A 131 -12.67 -15.61 -41.17
CA SER A 131 -11.43 -15.75 -40.40
C SER A 131 -10.21 -15.20 -41.15
N MET A 132 -9.48 -14.27 -40.54
CA MET A 132 -8.06 -14.06 -40.80
C MET A 132 -7.28 -14.44 -39.55
N ARG A 133 -6.33 -15.36 -39.73
CA ARG A 133 -5.31 -15.76 -38.76
C ARG A 133 -4.67 -14.51 -38.15
N LYS A 134 -4.97 -14.23 -36.88
CA LYS A 134 -4.12 -13.35 -36.08
C LYS A 134 -2.93 -14.17 -35.60
N THR A 135 -1.78 -13.78 -36.12
CA THR A 135 -0.46 -14.16 -35.68
C THR A 135 -0.34 -13.99 -34.16
N THR A 136 0.31 -14.96 -33.56
CA THR A 136 0.68 -15.05 -32.15
C THR A 136 1.51 -13.83 -31.73
N GLY A 137 0.85 -12.83 -31.15
CA GLY A 137 1.49 -11.73 -30.43
C GLY A 137 1.66 -12.13 -28.97
N SER A 138 2.91 -12.27 -28.56
CA SER A 138 3.36 -12.81 -27.27
C SER A 138 2.89 -11.99 -26.05
N MET A 139 2.59 -12.72 -24.98
CA MET A 139 2.34 -12.30 -23.61
C MET A 139 3.49 -11.41 -23.10
N ASN A 140 3.30 -10.09 -22.94
CA ASN A 140 4.28 -9.23 -22.25
C ASN A 140 3.71 -7.98 -21.57
N ALA A 141 2.41 -7.68 -21.64
CA ALA A 141 1.88 -6.43 -21.06
C ALA A 141 1.50 -6.54 -19.57
N ALA A 142 0.88 -7.65 -19.14
CA ALA A 142 0.36 -7.81 -17.76
C ALA A 142 1.39 -8.35 -16.74
N LEU A 143 2.58 -8.78 -17.18
CA LEU A 143 3.68 -9.25 -16.34
C LEU A 143 4.81 -8.21 -16.20
N SER A 144 4.64 -7.00 -16.73
CA SER A 144 5.71 -5.99 -16.80
C SER A 144 5.82 -5.06 -15.58
N ASN A 145 4.95 -5.19 -14.57
CA ASN A 145 4.93 -4.22 -13.46
C ASN A 145 5.95 -4.49 -12.35
N SER A 146 6.48 -5.71 -12.23
CA SER A 146 7.48 -6.09 -11.23
C SER A 146 8.78 -6.48 -11.93
N SER A 147 9.75 -5.58 -11.93
CA SER A 147 11.11 -5.85 -12.39
C SER A 147 12.08 -5.70 -11.21
N LEU A 148 12.81 -6.76 -10.89
CA LEU A 148 14.06 -6.68 -10.14
C LEU A 148 15.04 -5.84 -10.98
N ILE A 149 15.17 -4.57 -10.63
CA ILE A 149 16.25 -3.71 -11.13
C ILE A 149 16.94 -3.15 -9.90
N THR A 150 18.00 -3.83 -9.46
CA THR A 150 18.99 -3.19 -8.59
C THR A 150 19.57 -2.02 -9.37
N THR A 151 19.16 -0.82 -8.97
CA THR A 151 19.62 0.42 -9.58
C THR A 151 20.58 1.09 -8.61
N GLU A 152 21.80 1.40 -9.03
CA GLU A 152 22.74 2.15 -8.20
C GLU A 152 22.55 3.66 -8.39
N PHE A 153 22.96 4.46 -7.40
CA PHE A 153 22.98 5.92 -7.54
C PHE A 153 23.81 6.37 -8.74
N THR A 154 24.93 5.72 -9.01
CA THR A 154 25.81 6.04 -10.15
C THR A 154 25.09 5.96 -11.49
N ASP A 155 24.23 4.96 -11.64
CA ASP A 155 23.47 4.75 -12.88
C ASP A 155 22.42 5.85 -13.05
N LEU A 156 21.73 6.22 -11.96
CA LEU A 156 20.70 7.27 -11.98
C LEU A 156 21.29 8.67 -12.15
N VAL A 157 22.46 8.96 -11.58
CA VAL A 157 23.16 10.24 -11.80
C VAL A 157 23.49 10.41 -13.29
N SER A 158 23.81 9.32 -13.99
CA SER A 158 24.05 9.33 -15.44
C SER A 158 22.78 9.30 -16.30
N SER A 159 21.59 9.30 -15.70
CA SER A 159 20.32 9.23 -16.42
C SER A 159 20.10 10.44 -17.33
N ASN A 160 19.57 10.18 -18.54
CA ASN A 160 19.15 11.23 -19.46
C ASN A 160 17.94 12.04 -18.94
N GLN A 161 17.24 11.56 -17.91
CA GLN A 161 16.17 12.30 -17.25
C GLN A 161 16.74 13.22 -16.16
N TYR A 162 16.75 14.52 -16.44
CA TYR A 162 17.33 15.55 -15.57
C TYR A 162 16.86 15.46 -14.12
N ASP A 163 15.55 15.39 -13.89
CA ASP A 163 14.96 15.36 -12.55
C ASP A 163 15.49 14.14 -11.76
N THR A 164 15.54 12.97 -12.40
CA THR A 164 16.07 11.74 -11.79
C THR A 164 17.55 11.85 -11.45
N SER A 165 18.37 12.39 -12.36
CA SER A 165 19.79 12.63 -12.12
C SER A 165 20.00 13.63 -10.96
N LYS A 166 19.21 14.70 -10.92
CA LYS A 166 19.27 15.72 -9.87
C LYS A 166 18.95 15.14 -8.49
N PHE A 167 17.86 14.38 -8.35
CA PHE A 167 17.55 13.72 -7.08
C PHE A 167 18.61 12.72 -6.68
N ALA A 168 19.10 11.90 -7.62
CA ALA A 168 20.16 10.95 -7.33
C ALA A 168 21.42 11.65 -6.78
N SER A 169 21.79 12.81 -7.34
CA SER A 169 22.90 13.64 -6.82
C SER A 169 22.59 14.16 -5.41
N LEU A 170 21.41 14.75 -5.19
CA LEU A 170 21.03 15.27 -3.87
C LEU A 170 21.02 14.18 -2.80
N PHE A 171 20.55 12.98 -3.12
CA PHE A 171 20.59 11.83 -2.21
C PHE A 171 22.02 11.34 -1.97
N ALA A 172 22.84 11.21 -3.01
CA ALA A 172 24.23 10.78 -2.88
C ALA A 172 25.05 11.75 -2.01
N ASP A 173 24.83 13.05 -2.18
CA ASP A 173 25.49 14.10 -1.40
C ASP A 173 24.97 14.15 0.05
N ARG A 174 23.65 14.01 0.24
CA ARG A 174 23.03 14.11 1.57
C ARG A 174 23.19 12.86 2.42
N CYS A 175 23.23 11.67 1.80
CA CYS A 175 23.20 10.36 2.44
C CYS A 175 24.36 9.46 1.98
N PRO A 176 25.65 9.88 2.10
CA PRO A 176 26.79 9.14 1.57
C PRO A 176 26.98 7.74 2.20
N SER A 177 26.44 7.47 3.39
CA SER A 177 26.50 6.14 4.03
C SER A 177 25.43 5.16 3.53
N TYR A 178 24.57 5.58 2.61
CA TYR A 178 23.43 4.79 2.15
C TYR A 178 23.64 4.21 0.75
N SER A 179 22.95 3.11 0.49
CA SER A 179 22.78 2.49 -0.81
C SER A 179 21.31 2.55 -1.22
N LEU A 180 21.07 2.69 -2.52
CA LEU A 180 19.75 2.61 -3.10
C LEU A 180 19.29 1.16 -3.17
N ILE A 181 18.10 0.86 -2.63
CA ILE A 181 17.47 -0.46 -2.71
C ILE A 181 16.42 -0.48 -3.82
N ALA A 182 15.55 0.51 -3.84
CA ALA A 182 14.48 0.61 -4.81
C ALA A 182 14.23 2.08 -5.19
N CYS A 183 14.05 2.33 -6.48
CA CYS A 183 13.55 3.61 -6.99
C CYS A 183 12.54 3.36 -8.09
N LYS A 184 11.38 4.02 -8.03
CA LYS A 184 10.39 3.98 -9.11
C LYS A 184 9.74 5.35 -9.28
N MET A 185 9.58 5.74 -10.53
CA MET A 185 8.79 6.88 -10.95
C MET A 185 7.57 6.39 -11.72
N ARG A 186 6.42 7.01 -11.46
CA ARG A 186 5.19 6.82 -12.23
C ARG A 186 4.50 8.17 -12.38
N GLY A 187 4.55 8.72 -13.59
CA GLY A 187 4.10 10.08 -13.85
C GLY A 187 4.85 11.08 -12.99
N GLU A 188 4.12 11.85 -12.18
CA GLU A 188 4.66 12.84 -11.24
C GLU A 188 5.03 12.25 -9.87
N MET A 189 4.77 10.96 -9.62
CA MET A 189 5.06 10.31 -8.34
C MET A 189 6.39 9.58 -8.37
N ARG A 190 7.09 9.59 -7.24
CA ARG A 190 8.36 8.90 -7.08
C ARG A 190 8.51 8.30 -5.69
N LEU A 191 9.05 7.09 -5.63
CA LEU A 191 9.41 6.39 -4.39
C LEU A 191 10.89 6.03 -4.41
N TRP A 192 11.60 6.38 -3.33
CA TRP A 192 12.97 5.93 -3.05
C TRP A 192 13.00 5.13 -1.75
N VAL A 193 13.73 4.03 -1.75
CA VAL A 193 14.04 3.22 -0.57
C VAL A 193 15.55 3.08 -0.50
N LEU A 194 16.16 3.63 0.54
CA LEU A 194 17.58 3.59 0.82
C LEU A 194 17.82 2.78 2.10
N CYS A 195 18.96 2.09 2.16
CA CYS A 195 19.44 1.44 3.39
C CYS A 195 20.87 1.84 3.69
N LEU A 196 21.31 1.71 4.95
CA LEU A 196 22.74 1.80 5.26
C LEU A 196 23.52 0.75 4.45
N LYS A 197 24.68 1.13 3.92
CA LYS A 197 25.52 0.25 3.09
C LYS A 197 25.79 -1.12 3.72
N GLY A 198 25.96 -1.17 5.04
CA GLY A 198 26.19 -2.42 5.78
C GLY A 198 24.99 -3.37 5.83
N LEU A 199 23.77 -2.90 5.53
CA LEU A 199 22.54 -3.71 5.50
C LEU A 199 22.15 -4.17 4.11
N LYS A 200 22.82 -3.69 3.06
CA LYS A 200 22.42 -3.94 1.68
C LYS A 200 22.34 -5.43 1.36
N GLU A 201 23.30 -6.21 1.85
CA GLU A 201 23.37 -7.66 1.63
C GLU A 201 22.35 -8.46 2.46
N GLU A 202 21.68 -7.83 3.43
CA GLU A 202 20.61 -8.44 4.23
C GLU A 202 19.21 -8.18 3.66
N VAL A 203 19.11 -7.31 2.65
CA VAL A 203 17.84 -6.99 2.00
C VAL A 203 17.57 -8.01 0.89
N ASP A 204 16.54 -8.80 1.10
CA ASP A 204 16.01 -9.79 0.17
C ASP A 204 14.71 -9.29 -0.49
N ASP A 205 14.26 -10.00 -1.52
CA ASP A 205 12.91 -9.86 -2.12
C ASP A 205 12.45 -8.41 -2.34
N VAL A 206 13.10 -7.71 -3.26
CA VAL A 206 12.72 -6.34 -3.64
C VAL A 206 11.68 -6.38 -4.76
N TYR A 207 10.45 -5.97 -4.45
CA TYR A 207 9.36 -5.88 -5.41
C TYR A 207 8.83 -4.44 -5.54
N LEU A 208 8.47 -4.07 -6.76
CA LEU A 208 7.92 -2.75 -7.08
C LEU A 208 6.65 -2.91 -7.90
N ALA A 209 5.59 -2.21 -7.55
CA ALA A 209 4.36 -2.10 -8.33
C ALA A 209 3.88 -0.64 -8.36
N ALA A 210 3.06 -0.30 -9.35
CA ALA A 210 2.45 1.03 -9.42
C ALA A 210 1.10 0.94 -10.15
N GLU A 211 0.16 1.77 -9.72
CA GLU A 211 -1.18 1.86 -10.28
C GLU A 211 -1.52 3.33 -10.55
N ASN A 212 -2.15 3.59 -11.69
CA ASN A 212 -2.62 4.94 -12.03
C ASN A 212 -4.08 5.06 -11.64
N THR A 213 -4.50 6.22 -11.16
CA THR A 213 -5.92 6.51 -10.88
C THR A 213 -6.41 7.70 -11.70
N GLY A 214 -7.70 7.73 -12.04
CA GLY A 214 -8.33 8.82 -12.81
C GLY A 214 -9.20 8.35 -13.98
N ILE A 215 -9.87 9.30 -14.67
CA ILE A 215 -10.82 8.98 -15.76
C ILE A 215 -10.10 8.20 -16.88
N GLY A 216 -10.37 6.90 -16.93
CA GLY A 216 -9.90 5.97 -17.96
C GLY A 216 -8.52 5.33 -17.71
N SER A 217 -7.89 5.52 -16.55
CA SER A 217 -6.55 4.95 -16.21
C SER A 217 -5.41 5.31 -17.20
N VAL A 218 -5.65 6.20 -18.18
CA VAL A 218 -4.72 6.55 -19.27
C VAL A 218 -3.79 7.72 -18.93
N LEU A 219 -4.21 8.64 -18.06
CA LEU A 219 -3.42 9.83 -17.67
C LEU A 219 -2.74 9.61 -16.31
N ALA A 220 -1.40 9.55 -16.31
CA ALA A 220 -0.59 9.09 -15.17
C ALA A 220 -0.31 10.17 -14.10
N ASN A 221 -1.21 11.13 -13.84
CA ASN A 221 -0.95 12.23 -12.89
C ASN A 221 -1.43 11.98 -11.45
N LYS A 222 -2.12 10.86 -11.21
CA LYS A 222 -2.61 10.39 -9.91
C LYS A 222 -2.42 8.89 -9.81
N GLY A 223 -2.28 8.37 -8.59
CA GLY A 223 -2.08 6.95 -8.36
C GLY A 223 -1.20 6.67 -7.16
N GLY A 224 -0.49 5.54 -7.21
CA GLY A 224 0.45 5.16 -6.17
C GLY A 224 1.52 4.17 -6.63
N ILE A 225 2.60 4.12 -5.86
CA ILE A 225 3.76 3.25 -6.08
C ILE A 225 4.03 2.48 -4.79
N ILE A 226 4.09 1.16 -4.87
CA ILE A 226 4.40 0.28 -3.74
C ILE A 226 5.79 -0.34 -3.96
N ALA A 227 6.65 -0.23 -2.95
CA ALA A 227 7.86 -1.03 -2.83
C ALA A 227 7.71 -2.00 -1.65
N THR A 228 8.06 -3.26 -1.84
CA THR A 228 8.20 -4.24 -0.77
C THR A 228 9.64 -4.71 -0.72
N ILE A 229 10.18 -4.82 0.48
CA ILE A 229 11.47 -5.45 0.75
C ILE A 229 11.30 -6.48 1.86
N THR A 230 12.12 -7.52 1.87
CA THR A 230 12.27 -8.41 3.01
C THR A 230 13.61 -8.11 3.67
N LEU A 231 13.61 -7.85 4.98
CA LEU A 231 14.83 -7.69 5.77
C LEU A 231 14.75 -8.61 6.98
N ARG A 232 15.67 -9.57 7.11
CA ARG A 232 15.67 -10.57 8.21
C ARG A 232 14.30 -11.23 8.39
N SER A 233 13.75 -11.84 7.34
CA SER A 233 12.40 -12.45 7.35
C SER A 233 11.25 -11.48 7.66
N THR A 234 11.49 -10.17 7.66
CA THR A 234 10.48 -9.14 7.91
C THR A 234 10.12 -8.44 6.62
N ARG A 235 8.89 -8.64 6.14
CA ARG A 235 8.36 -7.93 4.96
C ARG A 235 7.89 -6.54 5.33
N LEU A 236 8.54 -5.54 4.75
CA LEU A 236 8.21 -4.12 4.88
C LEU A 236 7.71 -3.61 3.54
N SER A 237 6.52 -3.03 3.51
CA SER A 237 5.96 -2.37 2.33
C SER A 237 5.83 -0.88 2.52
N PHE A 238 6.11 -0.12 1.46
CA PHE A 238 6.07 1.34 1.43
C PHE A 238 5.23 1.79 0.24
N LEU A 239 4.07 2.39 0.50
CA LEU A 239 3.22 3.00 -0.50
C LEU A 239 3.42 4.51 -0.48
N THR A 240 3.68 5.12 -1.63
CA THR A 240 3.51 6.56 -1.83
C THR A 240 2.34 6.82 -2.77
N CYS A 241 1.51 7.81 -2.45
CA CYS A 241 0.35 8.18 -3.26
C CYS A 241 0.35 9.67 -3.63
N HIS A 242 -0.32 9.98 -4.74
CA HIS A 242 -0.82 11.32 -5.04
C HIS A 242 -2.29 11.20 -5.44
N LEU A 243 -3.19 11.60 -4.53
CA LEU A 243 -4.63 11.38 -4.66
C LEU A 243 -5.38 12.59 -5.22
N GLU A 244 -6.66 12.40 -5.56
CA GLU A 244 -7.55 13.44 -6.09
C GLU A 244 -7.49 14.74 -5.29
N ALA A 245 -7.22 15.85 -5.98
CA ALA A 245 -7.12 17.18 -5.37
C ALA A 245 -8.50 17.82 -5.20
N HIS A 246 -8.52 18.98 -4.54
CA HIS A 246 -9.69 19.82 -4.23
C HIS A 246 -10.52 19.38 -3.03
N GLU A 247 -11.23 20.36 -2.47
CA GLU A 247 -12.20 20.22 -1.37
C GLU A 247 -13.56 19.81 -1.93
N GLY A 248 -14.41 19.19 -1.10
CA GLY A 248 -15.77 18.80 -1.45
C GLY A 248 -15.99 17.30 -1.39
N LEU A 249 -17.24 16.90 -1.17
CA LEU A 249 -17.61 15.51 -0.87
C LEU A 249 -17.27 14.57 -2.04
N THR A 250 -17.39 15.05 -3.27
CA THR A 250 -17.03 14.26 -4.46
C THR A 250 -15.54 13.94 -4.49
N HIS A 251 -14.68 14.91 -4.22
CA HIS A 251 -13.23 14.71 -4.22
C HIS A 251 -12.78 13.85 -3.04
N TYR A 252 -13.40 14.04 -1.87
CA TYR A 252 -13.22 13.15 -0.71
C TYR A 252 -13.50 11.68 -1.05
N ASN A 253 -14.67 11.40 -1.62
CA ASN A 253 -15.06 10.05 -2.02
C ASN A 253 -14.11 9.48 -3.09
N ASN A 254 -13.61 10.32 -3.99
CA ASN A 254 -12.66 9.89 -5.01
C ASN A 254 -11.29 9.56 -4.41
N ARG A 255 -10.80 10.28 -3.39
CA ARG A 255 -9.57 9.92 -2.67
C ARG A 255 -9.67 8.53 -2.03
N ASN A 256 -10.79 8.25 -1.36
CA ASN A 256 -11.05 6.91 -0.78
C ASN A 256 -11.05 5.83 -1.87
N LYS A 257 -11.75 6.06 -2.99
CA LYS A 257 -11.76 5.14 -4.15
C LYS A 257 -10.40 4.93 -4.78
N ASN A 258 -9.60 5.99 -4.91
CA ASN A 258 -8.26 5.91 -5.46
C ASN A 258 -7.36 5.01 -4.61
N LEU A 259 -7.44 5.10 -3.27
CA LEU A 259 -6.67 4.22 -2.38
C LEU A 259 -7.03 2.74 -2.60
N ILE A 260 -8.32 2.43 -2.71
CA ILE A 260 -8.81 1.07 -2.97
C ILE A 260 -8.30 0.56 -4.33
N GLU A 261 -8.42 1.39 -5.38
CA GLU A 261 -7.92 1.06 -6.74
C GLU A 261 -6.41 0.81 -6.73
N ILE A 262 -5.63 1.65 -6.05
CA ILE A 262 -4.17 1.51 -5.95
C ILE A 262 -3.79 0.22 -5.24
N LEU A 263 -4.41 -0.08 -4.10
CA LEU A 263 -4.10 -1.29 -3.33
C LEU A 263 -4.46 -2.56 -4.10
N GLY A 264 -5.59 -2.54 -4.83
CA GLY A 264 -6.02 -3.67 -5.66
C GLY A 264 -5.17 -3.89 -6.93
N GLY A 265 -4.67 -2.81 -7.54
CA GLY A 265 -3.88 -2.87 -8.78
C GLY A 265 -2.38 -3.06 -8.58
N ALA A 266 -1.78 -2.41 -7.57
CA ALA A 266 -0.35 -2.41 -7.33
C ALA A 266 0.13 -3.61 -6.49
N LYS A 267 -0.12 -4.84 -6.94
CA LYS A 267 0.28 -6.07 -6.22
C LYS A 267 1.72 -6.48 -6.55
N PRO A 268 2.70 -6.33 -5.65
CA PRO A 268 4.11 -6.45 -6.03
C PRO A 268 4.65 -7.88 -5.87
N HIS A 269 4.06 -8.74 -5.03
CA HIS A 269 4.61 -10.08 -4.76
C HIS A 269 4.00 -11.17 -5.66
N PRO A 270 4.81 -11.92 -6.45
CA PRO A 270 4.30 -12.88 -7.44
C PRO A 270 3.67 -14.16 -6.84
N ASP A 271 4.13 -14.63 -5.68
CA ASP A 271 3.53 -15.80 -5.02
C ASP A 271 2.29 -15.49 -4.15
N TYR A 272 2.05 -14.23 -3.81
CA TYR A 272 0.94 -13.81 -2.92
C TYR A 272 -0.04 -12.86 -3.61
N TYR A 273 -0.14 -12.92 -4.94
CA TYR A 273 -0.97 -12.06 -5.81
C TYR A 273 -2.48 -12.05 -5.49
N MET A 274 -2.96 -13.00 -4.68
CA MET A 274 -4.34 -13.04 -4.20
C MET A 274 -4.61 -11.97 -3.13
N MET A 275 -3.57 -11.46 -2.48
CA MET A 275 -3.63 -10.49 -1.39
C MET A 275 -2.94 -9.20 -1.82
N ASP A 276 -3.47 -8.07 -1.36
CA ASP A 276 -2.79 -6.78 -1.48
C ASP A 276 -1.76 -6.58 -0.35
N ALA A 277 -0.95 -5.52 -0.49
CA ALA A 277 0.14 -5.21 0.43
C ALA A 277 -0.30 -4.97 1.88
N THR A 278 -1.54 -4.58 2.12
CA THR A 278 -2.06 -4.38 3.48
C THR A 278 -2.25 -5.69 4.25
N ILE A 279 -2.25 -6.83 3.56
CA ILE A 279 -2.51 -8.15 4.12
C ILE A 279 -1.25 -9.02 4.17
N TYR A 280 -0.42 -9.06 3.12
CA TYR A 280 0.74 -9.97 3.11
C TYR A 280 1.99 -9.38 3.79
N SER A 281 2.07 -8.05 3.94
CA SER A 281 3.20 -7.39 4.61
C SER A 281 3.15 -7.65 6.12
N HIS A 282 4.30 -7.72 6.78
CA HIS A 282 4.32 -7.72 8.25
C HIS A 282 4.06 -6.29 8.75
N HIS A 283 4.73 -5.32 8.13
CA HIS A 283 4.49 -3.90 8.36
C HIS A 283 4.35 -3.18 7.02
N MET A 284 3.34 -2.34 6.89
CA MET A 284 3.14 -1.48 5.74
C MET A 284 3.08 -0.04 6.19
N PHE A 285 3.75 0.83 5.44
CA PHE A 285 3.72 2.27 5.61
C PHE A 285 3.10 2.93 4.37
N VAL A 286 2.30 3.96 4.59
CA VAL A 286 1.69 4.78 3.53
C VAL A 286 2.16 6.21 3.71
N CYS A 287 2.58 6.86 2.63
CA CYS A 287 2.99 8.25 2.63
C CYS A 287 2.58 8.98 1.34
N GLY A 288 2.87 10.27 1.25
CA GLY A 288 2.67 11.09 0.04
C GLY A 288 1.64 12.20 0.23
N ASP A 289 1.31 12.85 -0.88
CA ASP A 289 0.25 13.87 -0.95
C ASP A 289 -1.11 13.18 -1.10
N LEU A 290 -1.67 12.80 0.05
CA LEU A 290 -2.98 12.16 0.13
C LEU A 290 -4.13 13.15 -0.14
N ASN A 291 -3.85 14.45 -0.19
CA ASN A 291 -4.79 15.51 -0.57
C ASN A 291 -6.08 15.62 0.25
N TYR A 292 -6.21 14.91 1.38
CA TYR A 292 -7.31 15.10 2.33
C TYR A 292 -7.28 16.51 2.91
N ARG A 293 -8.49 17.05 3.17
CA ARG A 293 -8.69 18.47 3.51
C ARG A 293 -9.22 18.65 4.92
N THR A 294 -9.06 19.85 5.44
CA THR A 294 -9.76 20.29 6.64
C THR A 294 -11.23 20.57 6.30
N ARG A 295 -12.15 19.88 6.97
CA ARG A 295 -13.59 19.98 6.71
C ARG A 295 -14.35 20.36 7.99
N PHE A 296 -14.58 21.65 8.17
CA PHE A 296 -15.47 22.13 9.22
C PHE A 296 -16.92 21.77 8.91
N GLN A 297 -17.64 21.24 9.90
CA GLN A 297 -19.10 21.11 9.82
C GLN A 297 -19.74 22.50 9.71
N ARG A 298 -20.78 22.64 8.90
CA ARG A 298 -21.51 23.91 8.76
C ARG A 298 -22.27 24.20 10.05
N GLU A 299 -22.27 25.45 10.52
CA GLU A 299 -23.01 25.87 11.73
C GLU A 299 -24.52 25.54 11.67
N SER A 300 -25.08 25.34 10.46
CA SER A 300 -26.47 24.91 10.27
C SER A 300 -26.75 23.42 10.55
N GLU A 301 -25.70 22.60 10.73
CA GLU A 301 -25.77 21.17 11.10
C GLU A 301 -25.59 20.95 12.62
N SER A 302 -25.02 21.94 13.32
CA SER A 302 -25.10 22.02 14.78
C SER A 302 -26.53 22.38 15.21
N LYS A 303 -27.22 21.36 15.73
CA LYS A 303 -28.56 21.38 16.35
C LYS A 303 -29.05 22.76 16.81
N VAL A 304 -29.96 23.37 16.04
CA VAL A 304 -30.95 24.30 16.59
C VAL A 304 -32.22 23.50 16.84
N ASN A 305 -32.58 23.32 18.12
CA ASN A 305 -33.86 22.79 18.61
C ASN A 305 -34.20 21.31 18.34
N GLY A 306 -33.29 20.37 18.66
CA GLY A 306 -33.64 19.00 19.02
C GLY A 306 -34.37 18.12 17.98
N THR A 307 -34.54 18.59 16.75
CA THR A 307 -35.20 17.87 15.67
C THR A 307 -34.18 17.54 14.58
N PRO A 308 -34.00 16.26 14.21
CA PRO A 308 -33.17 15.89 13.07
C PRO A 308 -33.79 16.48 11.80
N LYS A 309 -33.05 17.36 11.09
CA LYS A 309 -33.44 17.73 9.73
C LYS A 309 -33.27 16.52 8.83
N THR A 310 -34.21 16.32 7.91
CA THR A 310 -34.10 15.35 6.82
C THR A 310 -32.80 15.57 6.05
N PRO A 311 -32.10 14.50 5.63
CA PRO A 311 -30.87 14.62 4.85
C PRO A 311 -31.18 15.41 3.57
N LYS A 312 -30.45 16.51 3.35
CA LYS A 312 -30.49 17.23 2.08
C LYS A 312 -30.08 16.31 0.95
N LYS A 313 -30.69 16.47 -0.23
CA LYS A 313 -30.36 15.67 -1.42
C LYS A 313 -28.88 15.83 -1.78
N PRO A 314 -28.21 14.80 -2.33
CA PRO A 314 -26.78 14.81 -2.65
C PRO A 314 -26.35 15.82 -3.74
N ASP A 315 -27.29 16.50 -4.39
CA ASP A 315 -27.04 17.31 -5.60
C ASP A 315 -26.99 18.84 -5.35
N GLU A 316 -27.07 19.31 -4.10
CA GLU A 316 -26.70 20.70 -3.80
C GLU A 316 -25.18 20.81 -3.97
N LYS A 317 -24.76 21.21 -5.17
CA LYS A 317 -23.37 21.51 -5.54
C LYS A 317 -22.63 22.10 -4.35
N ASP A 318 -21.48 21.51 -4.03
CA ASP A 318 -20.49 22.03 -3.10
C ASP A 318 -20.15 23.48 -3.52
N GLU A 319 -20.93 24.46 -3.05
CA GLU A 319 -20.62 25.86 -3.24
C GLU A 319 -19.28 26.11 -2.52
N PRO A 320 -18.31 26.76 -3.19
CA PRO A 320 -17.01 27.02 -2.61
C PRO A 320 -17.21 27.74 -1.27
N ASP A 321 -16.52 27.24 -0.24
CA ASP A 321 -16.47 27.91 1.06
C ASP A 321 -16.14 29.39 0.83
N ASN A 322 -17.02 30.27 1.31
CA ASN A 322 -16.95 31.71 1.13
C ASN A 322 -15.84 32.37 1.98
N GLY A 323 -14.79 31.61 2.30
CA GLY A 323 -13.68 31.99 3.17
C GLY A 323 -13.89 31.65 4.66
N SER A 324 -15.02 31.05 5.04
CA SER A 324 -15.34 30.79 6.45
C SER A 324 -14.43 29.73 7.09
N GLY A 325 -14.08 28.68 6.35
CA GLY A 325 -13.15 27.64 6.74
C GLY A 325 -11.71 28.15 6.84
N TYR A 326 -11.28 29.02 5.91
CA TYR A 326 -9.98 29.68 6.01
C TYR A 326 -9.85 30.45 7.33
N VAL A 327 -10.80 31.33 7.64
CA VAL A 327 -10.78 32.15 8.87
C VAL A 327 -10.76 31.28 10.11
N ARG A 328 -11.58 30.21 10.14
CA ARG A 328 -11.63 29.30 11.29
C ARG A 328 -10.34 28.51 11.47
N ALA A 329 -9.76 27.99 10.39
CA ALA A 329 -8.47 27.30 10.43
C ALA A 329 -7.36 28.24 10.90
N MET A 330 -7.29 29.46 10.36
CA MET A 330 -6.29 30.46 10.77
C MET A 330 -6.40 30.80 12.26
N LYS A 331 -7.61 30.98 12.79
CA LYS A 331 -7.81 31.18 14.23
C LYS A 331 -7.22 30.03 15.07
N LEU A 332 -7.50 28.78 14.69
CA LEU A 332 -6.97 27.62 15.40
C LEU A 332 -5.44 27.52 15.29
N ILE A 333 -4.87 27.91 14.14
CA ILE A 333 -3.42 27.94 13.92
C ILE A 333 -2.76 29.02 14.79
N GLU A 334 -3.32 30.23 14.84
CA GLU A 334 -2.84 31.35 15.66
C GLU A 334 -2.90 31.05 17.16
N GLU A 335 -3.92 30.28 17.59
CA GLU A 335 -4.08 29.81 18.97
C GLU A 335 -3.31 28.49 19.25
N GLU A 336 -2.55 27.97 18.29
CA GLU A 336 -1.82 26.69 18.35
C GLU A 336 -2.69 25.48 18.74
N LYS A 337 -3.99 25.52 18.41
CA LYS A 337 -4.98 24.46 18.68
C LYS A 337 -4.98 23.40 17.59
N PHE A 338 -3.84 22.75 17.39
CA PHE A 338 -3.68 21.76 16.32
C PHE A 338 -4.55 20.51 16.52
N GLU A 339 -4.80 20.09 17.77
CA GLU A 339 -5.71 18.97 18.07
C GLU A 339 -7.14 19.25 17.59
N GLU A 340 -7.67 20.46 17.80
CA GLU A 340 -9.01 20.84 17.33
C GLU A 340 -9.08 20.87 15.80
N LEU A 341 -7.99 21.31 15.15
CA LEU A 341 -7.89 21.33 13.70
C LEU A 341 -7.75 19.92 13.11
N TYR A 342 -7.02 19.05 13.80
CA TYR A 342 -6.83 17.65 13.42
C TYR A 342 -8.13 16.83 13.56
N ALA A 343 -9.00 17.18 14.53
CA ALA A 343 -10.29 16.53 14.73
C ALA A 343 -11.30 16.72 13.57
N VAL A 344 -11.05 17.68 12.68
CA VAL A 344 -11.88 17.96 11.50
C VAL A 344 -11.16 17.64 10.19
N ASP A 345 -10.10 16.83 10.26
CA ASP A 345 -9.36 16.34 9.11
C ASP A 345 -10.10 15.19 8.40
N GLU A 346 -10.25 15.29 7.08
CA GLU A 346 -10.96 14.28 6.30
C GLU A 346 -10.29 12.90 6.32
N LEU A 347 -8.96 12.79 6.44
CA LEU A 347 -8.32 11.47 6.51
C LEU A 347 -8.67 10.78 7.84
N CYS A 348 -8.65 11.51 8.95
CA CYS A 348 -9.14 10.99 10.24
C CYS A 348 -10.57 10.48 10.11
N MET A 349 -11.45 11.26 9.47
CA MET A 349 -12.83 10.84 9.23
C MET A 349 -12.92 9.53 8.41
N ALA A 350 -12.12 9.40 7.35
CA ALA A 350 -12.12 8.22 6.49
C ALA A 350 -11.63 6.97 7.21
N LEU A 351 -10.61 7.10 8.07
CA LEU A 351 -10.08 6.01 8.90
C LEU A 351 -11.09 5.59 9.97
N ASP A 352 -11.66 6.54 10.70
CA ASP A 352 -12.64 6.29 11.77
C ASP A 352 -13.91 5.60 11.24
N GLN A 353 -14.34 6.00 10.04
CA GLN A 353 -15.50 5.42 9.36
C GLN A 353 -15.18 4.16 8.56
N LYS A 354 -13.90 3.72 8.56
CA LYS A 354 -13.42 2.52 7.84
C LYS A 354 -13.72 2.54 6.34
N GLU A 355 -13.70 3.71 5.72
CA GLU A 355 -14.00 3.86 4.29
C GLU A 355 -12.83 3.41 3.40
N CYS A 356 -11.59 3.52 3.90
CA CYS A 356 -10.37 3.02 3.27
C CYS A 356 -9.27 2.86 4.34
N LEU A 357 -8.15 2.21 3.97
CA LEU A 357 -6.99 1.99 4.84
C LEU A 357 -7.37 1.43 6.22
N VAL A 358 -8.28 0.45 6.25
CA VAL A 358 -8.75 -0.16 7.50
C VAL A 358 -7.58 -0.77 8.28
N GLY A 359 -7.51 -0.39 9.57
CA GLY A 359 -6.47 -0.83 10.50
C GLY A 359 -5.15 -0.07 10.40
N PHE A 360 -5.06 0.98 9.58
CA PHE A 360 -3.92 1.88 9.59
C PHE A 360 -4.02 2.91 10.71
N GLU A 361 -2.87 3.23 11.28
CA GLU A 361 -2.67 4.25 12.31
C GLU A 361 -1.85 5.41 11.75
N THR A 362 -2.04 6.60 12.32
CA THR A 362 -1.26 7.80 11.99
C THR A 362 -1.13 8.67 13.23
N LEU A 363 -0.03 9.40 13.37
CA LEU A 363 0.17 10.28 14.52
C LEU A 363 -0.61 11.60 14.34
N PRO A 364 -1.15 12.16 15.45
CA PRO A 364 -1.76 13.48 15.40
C PRO A 364 -0.79 14.54 14.88
N CYS A 365 -1.26 15.41 13.99
CA CYS A 365 -0.47 16.54 13.53
C CYS A 365 -0.42 17.61 14.63
N LYS A 366 0.72 17.70 15.33
CA LYS A 366 1.01 18.72 16.37
C LYS A 366 1.80 19.91 15.82
N PHE A 367 1.58 20.23 14.56
CA PHE A 367 2.28 21.27 13.80
C PHE A 367 1.30 21.93 12.85
N SER A 368 1.63 23.11 12.31
CA SER A 368 0.71 23.83 11.41
C SER A 368 0.46 23.07 10.08
N PRO A 369 -0.74 23.18 9.48
CA PRO A 369 -1.06 22.54 8.20
C PRO A 369 -0.04 22.78 7.10
N THR A 370 0.24 21.75 6.31
CA THR A 370 1.33 21.77 5.34
C THR A 370 0.98 22.45 4.02
N PHE A 371 -0.31 22.65 3.74
CA PHE A 371 -0.83 23.19 2.49
C PHE A 371 -1.93 24.24 2.73
N LYS A 372 -2.10 25.29 1.91
CA LYS A 372 -1.26 25.75 0.79
C LYS A 372 -0.48 26.98 1.23
N VAL A 373 0.84 26.88 1.28
CA VAL A 373 1.72 27.92 1.79
C VAL A 373 2.50 28.63 0.67
N ALA A 374 3.08 29.79 0.99
CA ALA A 374 4.03 30.47 0.12
C ALA A 374 5.37 29.69 0.04
N ARG A 375 6.05 29.83 -1.11
CA ARG A 375 7.38 29.25 -1.37
C ARG A 375 8.48 30.05 -0.66
N LYS A 376 8.51 29.93 0.66
CA LYS A 376 9.49 30.53 1.57
C LYS A 376 9.50 29.75 2.89
N GLU A 377 10.44 30.08 3.77
CA GLU A 377 10.49 29.49 5.11
C GLU A 377 9.22 29.82 5.93
N GLY A 378 8.77 28.86 6.74
CA GLY A 378 7.60 28.98 7.60
C GLY A 378 6.25 28.85 6.88
N TYR A 379 5.17 29.17 7.58
CA TYR A 379 3.80 29.02 7.11
C TYR A 379 3.19 30.37 6.77
N VAL A 380 2.99 30.63 5.48
CA VAL A 380 2.22 31.79 5.02
C VAL A 380 1.15 31.29 4.07
N TYR A 381 -0.07 31.19 4.58
CA TYR A 381 -1.17 30.52 3.90
C TYR A 381 -1.79 31.38 2.80
N ASN A 382 -2.22 30.71 1.74
CA ASN A 382 -3.01 31.32 0.69
C ASN A 382 -4.50 31.40 1.09
N GLU A 383 -5.05 32.61 1.16
CA GLU A 383 -6.45 32.87 1.55
C GLU A 383 -7.51 32.18 0.68
N LYS A 384 -7.16 31.71 -0.53
CA LYS A 384 -8.10 31.01 -1.43
C LYS A 384 -8.26 29.52 -1.10
N ARG A 385 -7.58 29.01 -0.08
CA ARG A 385 -7.58 27.58 0.29
C ARG A 385 -7.59 27.46 1.80
N THR A 386 -8.43 26.58 2.33
CA THR A 386 -8.40 26.27 3.76
C THR A 386 -7.09 25.52 4.08
N PRO A 387 -6.28 25.97 5.06
CA PRO A 387 -5.11 25.25 5.53
C PRO A 387 -5.45 23.78 5.82
N SER A 388 -4.69 22.83 5.25
CA SER A 388 -4.98 21.38 5.32
C SER A 388 -3.71 20.53 5.48
N TYR A 389 -3.84 19.36 6.11
CA TYR A 389 -2.78 18.35 6.26
C TYR A 389 -2.77 17.36 5.08
N THR A 390 -2.31 17.80 3.92
CA THR A 390 -2.34 17.00 2.69
C THR A 390 -1.26 15.92 2.65
N ASP A 391 -0.11 16.17 3.27
CA ASP A 391 1.05 15.29 3.29
C ASP A 391 1.03 14.47 4.58
N ARG A 392 0.99 13.14 4.48
CA ARG A 392 0.71 12.25 5.64
C ARG A 392 1.62 11.04 5.67
N ILE A 393 1.79 10.45 6.85
CA ILE A 393 2.44 9.16 7.05
C ILE A 393 1.56 8.29 7.94
N LEU A 394 1.31 7.06 7.51
CA LEU A 394 0.51 6.06 8.21
C LEU A 394 1.28 4.74 8.25
N TRP A 395 0.93 3.88 9.20
CA TRP A 395 1.45 2.51 9.24
C TRP A 395 0.36 1.52 9.65
N LYS A 396 0.57 0.26 9.30
CA LYS A 396 -0.21 -0.88 9.76
C LYS A 396 0.74 -2.04 9.98
N SER A 397 0.58 -2.73 11.11
CA SER A 397 1.17 -4.04 11.33
C SER A 397 0.11 -5.12 11.14
N ASN A 398 0.55 -6.31 10.76
CA ASN A 398 -0.34 -7.45 10.61
C ASN A 398 -0.82 -7.99 11.98
N ASP A 399 -1.84 -8.86 11.96
CA ASP A 399 -2.41 -9.48 13.16
C ASP A 399 -1.30 -10.08 14.05
N GLY A 400 -1.29 -9.74 15.33
CA GLY A 400 -0.30 -10.24 16.30
C GLY A 400 1.07 -9.54 16.23
N MET A 401 1.20 -8.47 15.44
CA MET A 401 2.44 -7.72 15.25
C MET A 401 2.30 -6.21 15.53
N GLU A 402 1.18 -5.76 16.08
CA GLU A 402 0.86 -4.35 16.32
C GLU A 402 1.88 -3.68 17.23
N GLY A 403 2.38 -4.39 18.24
CA GLY A 403 3.41 -3.89 19.16
C GLY A 403 4.84 -3.83 18.60
N ALA A 404 5.07 -4.20 17.34
CA ALA A 404 6.41 -4.23 16.74
C ALA A 404 6.83 -2.88 16.12
N VAL A 405 5.90 -1.95 15.88
CA VAL A 405 6.20 -0.63 15.31
C VAL A 405 5.99 0.44 16.39
N THR A 406 7.04 1.20 16.68
CA THR A 406 6.99 2.34 17.60
C THR A 406 7.31 3.62 16.83
N PRO A 407 6.35 4.55 16.67
CA PRO A 407 6.66 5.85 16.08
C PRO A 407 7.46 6.71 17.08
N ASN A 408 8.51 7.36 16.60
CA ASN A 408 9.44 8.16 17.40
C ASN A 408 9.36 9.66 17.10
N VAL A 409 9.19 10.03 15.82
CA VAL A 409 9.12 11.42 15.35
C VAL A 409 7.97 11.55 14.36
N TYR A 410 7.27 12.68 14.38
CA TYR A 410 6.35 13.07 13.32
C TYR A 410 6.21 14.59 13.28
N GLU A 411 6.78 15.21 12.25
CA GLU A 411 6.88 16.65 12.16
C GLU A 411 6.86 17.14 10.72
N SER A 412 6.46 18.41 10.54
CA SER A 412 6.61 19.10 9.26
C SER A 412 7.93 19.85 9.19
N CYS A 413 8.39 20.12 7.96
CA CYS A 413 9.68 20.71 7.66
C CYS A 413 9.50 22.15 7.13
N PRO A 414 9.28 23.17 7.99
CA PRO A 414 9.01 24.55 7.57
C PRO A 414 10.17 25.22 6.84
N GLY A 415 11.40 24.73 7.02
CA GLY A 415 12.60 25.18 6.31
C GLY A 415 12.64 24.79 4.82
N PHE A 416 11.70 23.96 4.34
CA PHE A 416 11.59 23.64 2.92
C PHE A 416 10.92 24.79 2.15
N ILE A 417 11.62 25.40 1.20
CA ILE A 417 11.21 26.69 0.62
C ILE A 417 10.73 26.65 -0.84
N THR A 418 10.97 25.55 -1.57
CA THR A 418 10.69 25.50 -3.02
C THR A 418 9.25 25.13 -3.36
N SER A 419 8.52 24.53 -2.42
CA SER A 419 7.13 24.08 -2.62
C SER A 419 6.10 24.96 -1.91
N ASP A 420 4.87 24.93 -2.41
CA ASP A 420 3.67 25.42 -1.71
C ASP A 420 3.08 24.40 -0.71
N HIS A 421 3.81 23.30 -0.50
CA HIS A 421 3.65 22.37 0.60
C HIS A 421 4.87 22.42 1.54
N LYS A 422 4.66 22.07 2.81
CA LYS A 422 5.74 21.71 3.74
C LYS A 422 5.85 20.19 3.83
N PRO A 423 7.00 19.59 3.46
CA PRO A 423 7.22 18.16 3.64
C PRO A 423 6.99 17.73 5.08
N VAL A 424 6.62 16.47 5.24
CA VAL A 424 6.50 15.79 6.53
C VAL A 424 7.54 14.70 6.61
N ARG A 425 8.06 14.45 7.81
CA ARG A 425 8.89 13.28 8.09
C ARG A 425 8.41 12.58 9.35
N GLY A 426 8.56 11.28 9.37
CA GLY A 426 8.27 10.43 10.52
C GLY A 426 9.38 9.42 10.73
N ALA A 427 9.74 9.17 11.98
CA ALA A 427 10.72 8.16 12.36
C ALA A 427 10.05 7.03 13.11
N PHE A 428 10.45 5.80 12.84
CA PHE A 428 9.87 4.59 13.42
C PHE A 428 10.95 3.61 13.83
N THR A 429 10.71 2.92 14.94
CA THR A 429 11.45 1.72 15.33
C THR A 429 10.59 0.51 15.02
N VAL A 430 11.13 -0.45 14.29
CA VAL A 430 10.46 -1.68 13.88
C VAL A 430 11.24 -2.87 14.40
N LYS A 431 10.61 -3.67 15.26
CA LYS A 431 11.17 -4.92 15.73
C LYS A 431 11.12 -5.96 14.61
N LEU A 432 12.29 -6.38 14.14
CA LEU A 432 12.41 -7.38 13.10
C LEU A 432 12.10 -8.79 13.63
N ASN A 433 11.62 -9.63 12.72
CA ASN A 433 11.64 -11.07 12.88
C ASN A 433 13.09 -11.57 12.97
N LYS A 434 13.28 -12.73 13.60
CA LYS A 434 14.60 -13.32 13.75
C LYS A 434 15.14 -13.77 12.40
N ASN A 435 16.39 -13.43 12.11
CA ASN A 435 17.09 -13.91 10.92
C ASN A 435 17.53 -15.36 11.12
N LEU A 436 17.02 -16.27 10.29
CA LEU A 436 17.34 -17.70 10.34
C LEU A 436 18.58 -18.06 9.51
N SER A 437 19.27 -17.10 8.89
CA SER A 437 20.36 -17.36 7.94
C SER A 437 21.70 -17.77 8.56
N THR A 438 21.82 -17.87 9.90
CA THR A 438 23.10 -18.27 10.52
C THR A 438 22.97 -19.26 11.69
N THR A 439 23.79 -20.32 11.58
CA THR A 439 24.30 -21.27 12.59
C THR A 439 23.67 -22.67 12.71
N SER A 440 24.53 -23.65 12.34
CA SER A 440 24.59 -25.09 12.63
C SER A 440 23.35 -25.97 12.44
N PRO A 441 23.49 -27.15 11.80
CA PRO A 441 22.40 -28.12 11.67
C PRO A 441 21.87 -28.52 13.05
N PRO A 442 20.56 -28.78 13.17
CA PRO A 442 19.95 -29.15 14.44
C PRO A 442 20.59 -30.46 14.95
N PRO A 443 20.75 -30.64 16.26
CA PRO A 443 21.19 -31.91 16.82
C PRO A 443 20.22 -33.02 16.37
N SER A 444 20.78 -34.09 15.83
CA SER A 444 20.10 -35.18 15.09
C SER A 444 19.12 -36.05 15.89
N ASN A 445 18.61 -35.56 17.03
CA ASN A 445 17.77 -36.32 17.96
C ASN A 445 16.55 -35.55 18.51
N GLU A 446 16.18 -34.39 17.98
CA GLU A 446 14.90 -33.77 18.36
C GLU A 446 13.73 -34.45 17.62
N HIS A 447 12.72 -34.84 18.41
CA HIS A 447 11.58 -35.63 17.97
C HIS A 447 10.79 -34.94 16.85
N ASN A 448 10.39 -35.73 15.84
CA ASN A 448 9.74 -35.34 14.60
C ASN A 448 8.26 -34.92 14.79
N GLN A 449 7.98 -34.05 15.77
CA GLN A 449 6.65 -33.52 16.06
C GLN A 449 6.41 -32.26 15.22
N ASN A 450 5.39 -32.30 14.37
CA ASN A 450 4.99 -31.16 13.56
C ASN A 450 3.91 -30.36 14.29
N ILE A 451 3.69 -29.13 13.83
CA ILE A 451 2.55 -28.32 14.28
C ILE A 451 1.33 -28.72 13.46
N HIS A 452 0.23 -29.01 14.15
CA HIS A 452 -1.05 -29.34 13.56
C HIS A 452 -2.08 -28.31 13.98
N LEU A 453 -2.80 -27.76 13.00
CA LEU A 453 -3.93 -26.86 13.21
C LEU A 453 -5.21 -27.57 12.78
N LEU A 454 -6.20 -27.63 13.67
CA LEU A 454 -7.56 -28.02 13.34
C LEU A 454 -8.46 -26.80 13.40
N ILE A 455 -9.09 -26.47 12.28
CA ILE A 455 -9.92 -25.29 12.10
C ILE A 455 -11.37 -25.75 11.93
N SER A 456 -12.25 -25.40 12.86
CA SER A 456 -13.66 -25.81 12.89
C SER A 456 -14.60 -24.61 13.08
N ASP A 457 -15.91 -24.87 13.03
CA ASP A 457 -16.96 -23.87 13.27
C ASP A 457 -16.82 -22.64 12.36
N ILE A 458 -16.32 -22.88 11.14
CA ILE A 458 -15.96 -21.81 10.21
C ILE A 458 -17.25 -21.24 9.65
N LYS A 459 -17.44 -19.93 9.80
CA LYS A 459 -18.49 -19.18 9.15
C LYS A 459 -17.98 -17.83 8.67
N CYS A 460 -18.53 -17.36 7.57
CA CYS A 460 -18.39 -15.96 7.16
C CYS A 460 -19.75 -15.29 7.15
N THR A 461 -19.77 -13.97 7.32
CA THR A 461 -20.99 -13.16 7.19
C THR A 461 -20.73 -11.90 6.39
N ASN A 462 -21.75 -11.44 5.65
CA ASN A 462 -21.72 -10.22 4.85
C ASN A 462 -20.56 -10.18 3.85
N LEU A 463 -20.26 -11.30 3.21
CA LEU A 463 -19.31 -11.33 2.09
C LEU A 463 -19.82 -10.48 0.91
N PRO A 464 -18.93 -9.95 0.06
CA PRO A 464 -19.34 -9.25 -1.15
C PRO A 464 -20.11 -10.19 -2.09
N ILE A 465 -21.07 -9.62 -2.83
CA ILE A 465 -21.66 -10.30 -3.98
C ILE A 465 -20.67 -10.18 -5.14
N MET A 466 -20.25 -11.32 -5.66
CA MET A 466 -19.23 -11.41 -6.71
C MET A 466 -19.85 -11.84 -8.05
N ASP A 467 -20.88 -12.68 -8.04
CA ASP A 467 -21.59 -13.07 -9.25
C ASP A 467 -22.58 -12.00 -9.70
N ASN A 468 -22.67 -11.81 -11.02
CA ASN A 468 -23.72 -11.00 -11.62
C ASN A 468 -25.12 -11.56 -11.31
N GLU A 469 -26.12 -10.68 -11.22
CA GLU A 469 -27.53 -11.06 -11.02
C GLU A 469 -28.02 -12.11 -12.02
N VAL A 470 -27.51 -12.06 -13.26
CA VAL A 470 -27.83 -13.03 -14.33
C VAL A 470 -27.29 -14.45 -14.03
N MET A 471 -26.20 -14.57 -13.27
CA MET A 471 -25.56 -15.83 -12.89
C MET A 471 -26.05 -16.39 -11.54
N GLY A 472 -26.93 -15.69 -10.83
CA GLY A 472 -27.47 -16.13 -9.53
C GLY A 472 -27.36 -15.09 -8.42
N GLY A 473 -26.61 -14.00 -8.64
CA GLY A 473 -26.66 -12.75 -7.86
C GLY A 473 -26.11 -12.81 -6.44
N LEU A 474 -25.36 -13.85 -6.07
CA LEU A 474 -24.70 -13.96 -4.76
C LEU A 474 -23.22 -14.34 -4.95
N SER A 475 -22.70 -15.24 -4.13
CA SER A 475 -21.34 -15.77 -4.25
C SER A 475 -21.36 -17.27 -3.96
N ASP A 476 -20.33 -17.96 -4.44
CA ASP A 476 -20.02 -19.36 -4.24
C ASP A 476 -18.74 -19.53 -3.39
N PRO A 477 -18.76 -19.11 -2.11
CA PRO A 477 -17.55 -19.03 -1.30
C PRO A 477 -16.88 -20.38 -1.00
N TYR A 478 -15.55 -20.37 -1.02
CA TYR A 478 -14.67 -21.35 -0.39
C TYR A 478 -13.43 -20.67 0.20
N ILE A 479 -12.73 -21.33 1.12
CA ILE A 479 -11.54 -20.75 1.77
C ILE A 479 -10.31 -21.52 1.33
N LEU A 480 -9.25 -20.79 0.98
CA LEU A 480 -7.88 -21.30 0.80
C LEU A 480 -7.04 -21.00 2.03
N PHE A 481 -6.26 -21.98 2.46
CA PHE A 481 -5.33 -21.86 3.58
C PHE A 481 -3.90 -21.66 3.07
N VAL A 482 -3.58 -20.40 2.77
CA VAL A 482 -2.28 -19.96 2.24
C VAL A 482 -1.35 -19.68 3.42
N SER A 483 -0.08 -20.02 3.31
CA SER A 483 0.91 -19.72 4.36
C SER A 483 2.09 -18.93 3.84
N SER A 484 2.72 -18.20 4.74
CA SER A 484 4.04 -17.64 4.58
C SER A 484 4.91 -18.13 5.75
N PRO A 485 6.05 -18.80 5.51
CA PRO A 485 6.55 -19.21 4.20
C PRO A 485 5.63 -20.22 3.51
N LYS A 486 5.62 -20.17 2.17
CA LYS A 486 4.74 -20.97 1.32
C LYS A 486 4.75 -22.47 1.63
N ALA A 487 5.92 -22.98 2.00
CA ALA A 487 6.16 -24.40 2.25
C ALA A 487 5.32 -24.99 3.39
N LEU A 488 4.85 -24.18 4.35
CA LEU A 488 4.16 -24.69 5.53
C LEU A 488 2.87 -25.45 5.18
N THR A 489 2.06 -24.91 4.27
CA THR A 489 0.77 -25.53 3.87
C THR A 489 0.74 -25.98 2.41
N TRP A 490 1.68 -25.54 1.58
CA TRP A 490 1.68 -25.85 0.14
C TRP A 490 2.11 -27.30 -0.16
N GLN A 491 1.28 -28.02 -0.92
CA GLN A 491 1.60 -29.36 -1.42
C GLN A 491 1.24 -29.46 -2.91
N LYS A 492 1.99 -28.74 -3.76
CA LYS A 492 1.67 -28.49 -5.19
C LYS A 492 0.36 -27.70 -5.44
N ALA A 493 -0.40 -27.45 -4.39
CA ALA A 493 -1.65 -26.71 -4.35
C ALA A 493 -1.94 -26.30 -2.89
N TRP A 494 -2.87 -25.36 -2.68
CA TRP A 494 -3.28 -24.90 -1.36
C TRP A 494 -4.44 -25.75 -0.80
N PRO A 495 -4.46 -26.09 0.49
CA PRO A 495 -5.61 -26.70 1.16
C PRO A 495 -6.83 -25.78 1.09
N SER A 496 -8.04 -26.36 1.01
CA SER A 496 -9.29 -25.61 0.88
C SER A 496 -10.51 -26.30 1.50
N THR A 497 -11.51 -25.48 1.85
CA THR A 497 -12.86 -25.94 2.24
C THR A 497 -13.68 -26.41 1.02
N LYS A 498 -14.94 -26.83 1.24
CA LYS A 498 -15.91 -27.04 0.13
C LYS A 498 -16.39 -25.68 -0.37
N VAL A 499 -16.82 -25.64 -1.64
CA VAL A 499 -17.63 -24.53 -2.14
C VAL A 499 -19.02 -24.63 -1.51
N ILE A 500 -19.53 -23.52 -1.01
CA ILE A 500 -20.93 -23.38 -0.62
C ILE A 500 -21.56 -22.44 -1.62
N TYR A 501 -22.59 -22.88 -2.32
CA TYR A 501 -23.14 -22.15 -3.45
C TYR A 501 -24.17 -21.12 -3.02
N LYS A 502 -24.21 -19.98 -3.72
CA LYS A 502 -25.25 -18.94 -3.66
C LYS A 502 -25.51 -18.41 -2.25
N THR A 503 -24.45 -17.97 -1.57
CA THR A 503 -24.56 -17.36 -0.24
C THR A 503 -23.43 -16.36 0.02
N ILE A 504 -23.76 -15.31 0.76
CA ILE A 504 -22.78 -14.38 1.35
C ILE A 504 -22.56 -14.63 2.85
N ASN A 505 -23.21 -15.67 3.40
CA ASN A 505 -23.11 -16.08 4.80
C ASN A 505 -22.82 -17.59 4.92
N PRO A 506 -21.71 -18.09 4.34
CA PRO A 506 -21.40 -19.53 4.36
C PRO A 506 -21.08 -20.03 5.77
N THR A 507 -21.43 -21.28 6.05
CA THR A 507 -21.02 -22.02 7.26
C THR A 507 -20.55 -23.41 6.85
N TRP A 508 -19.38 -23.84 7.33
CA TRP A 508 -18.82 -25.15 7.03
C TRP A 508 -18.93 -26.08 8.25
N ASP A 509 -19.74 -27.14 8.12
CA ASP A 509 -20.00 -28.11 9.19
C ASP A 509 -18.83 -29.07 9.50
N GLU A 510 -17.77 -29.05 8.68
CA GLU A 510 -16.63 -29.96 8.79
C GLU A 510 -15.37 -29.17 9.16
N GLY A 511 -14.59 -29.70 10.10
CA GLY A 511 -13.28 -29.16 10.42
C GLY A 511 -12.24 -29.45 9.34
N ILE A 512 -11.29 -28.53 9.16
CA ILE A 512 -10.13 -28.67 8.27
C ILE A 512 -8.88 -28.86 9.10
N HIS A 513 -8.16 -29.95 8.83
CA HIS A 513 -6.87 -30.22 9.43
C HIS A 513 -5.72 -29.77 8.50
N LEU A 514 -4.82 -28.94 9.03
CA LEU A 514 -3.57 -28.52 8.42
C LEU A 514 -2.40 -29.09 9.23
N ALA A 515 -1.52 -29.85 8.57
CA ALA A 515 -0.22 -30.23 9.14
C ALA A 515 0.83 -29.27 8.56
N LEU A 516 1.42 -28.43 9.39
CA LEU A 516 2.43 -27.48 8.98
C LEU A 516 3.76 -28.23 8.80
N LYS A 517 4.33 -28.15 7.60
CA LYS A 517 5.60 -28.78 7.28
C LYS A 517 6.72 -27.75 7.35
N HIS A 518 7.55 -27.83 8.37
CA HIS A 518 8.82 -27.12 8.37
C HIS A 518 9.83 -27.88 7.50
N ASP A 519 10.75 -27.15 6.86
CA ASP A 519 11.84 -27.76 6.12
C ASP A 519 12.80 -28.43 7.11
N GLU A 520 13.01 -29.74 6.97
CA GLU A 520 13.88 -30.55 7.83
C GLU A 520 15.35 -30.05 7.82
N ASN A 521 15.73 -29.23 6.83
CA ASN A 521 17.05 -28.61 6.73
C ASN A 521 17.19 -27.29 7.51
N ILE A 522 16.10 -26.75 8.07
CA ILE A 522 16.13 -25.53 8.89
C ILE A 522 16.28 -25.93 10.35
N ALA A 523 17.39 -25.53 10.96
CA ALA A 523 17.81 -25.93 12.31
C ALA A 523 16.86 -25.54 13.45
N HIS A 524 15.83 -24.74 13.17
CA HIS A 524 14.92 -24.18 14.16
C HIS A 524 13.46 -24.31 13.72
N ALA A 525 12.97 -25.54 13.52
CA ALA A 525 11.57 -25.86 13.19
C ALA A 525 10.51 -25.31 14.19
N ASN A 526 10.93 -24.64 15.26
CA ASN A 526 10.09 -24.07 16.31
C ASN A 526 10.07 -22.54 16.35
N ASP A 527 10.86 -21.83 15.53
CA ASP A 527 10.79 -20.36 15.46
C ASP A 527 9.78 -19.92 14.39
N LEU A 528 8.59 -19.55 14.85
CA LEU A 528 7.44 -19.13 14.03
C LEU A 528 7.42 -17.60 13.82
N SER A 529 8.53 -16.91 14.08
CA SER A 529 8.58 -15.45 14.02
C SER A 529 8.42 -14.97 12.57
N GLY A 530 7.30 -14.32 12.26
CA GLY A 530 6.96 -13.88 10.90
C GLY A 530 6.14 -14.89 10.10
N ASP A 531 5.85 -16.06 10.67
CA ASP A 531 5.04 -17.06 9.99
C ASP A 531 3.56 -16.70 10.06
N MET A 532 2.93 -16.61 8.90
CA MET A 532 1.54 -16.18 8.75
C MET A 532 0.69 -17.27 8.09
N LEU A 533 -0.51 -17.46 8.61
CA LEU A 533 -1.58 -18.21 7.98
C LEU A 533 -2.60 -17.22 7.43
N TYR A 534 -2.87 -17.31 6.13
CA TYR A 534 -3.89 -16.53 5.46
C TYR A 534 -5.07 -17.42 5.10
N MET A 535 -6.25 -17.04 5.58
CA MET A 535 -7.53 -17.63 5.19
C MET A 535 -8.12 -16.75 4.09
N VAL A 536 -7.87 -17.12 2.82
CA VAL A 536 -8.32 -16.36 1.65
C VAL A 536 -9.70 -16.87 1.23
N VAL A 537 -10.72 -16.02 1.37
CA VAL A 537 -12.09 -16.30 0.94
C VAL A 537 -12.18 -16.03 -0.56
N MET A 538 -12.52 -17.07 -1.31
CA MET A 538 -12.61 -17.09 -2.75
C MET A 538 -14.06 -17.30 -3.18
N ASP A 539 -14.43 -16.69 -4.29
CA ASP A 539 -15.64 -16.98 -5.03
C ASP A 539 -15.34 -18.02 -6.12
N TYR A 540 -16.14 -19.08 -6.20
CA TYR A 540 -15.95 -20.10 -7.22
C TYR A 540 -16.68 -19.73 -8.51
N ASP A 541 -15.94 -19.65 -9.61
CA ASP A 541 -16.50 -19.43 -10.93
C ASP A 541 -16.49 -20.71 -11.76
N GLN A 542 -17.58 -21.02 -12.45
CA GLN A 542 -17.61 -22.18 -13.34
C GLN A 542 -16.91 -21.92 -14.69
N THR A 543 -17.10 -20.72 -15.25
CA THR A 543 -16.65 -20.35 -16.61
C THR A 543 -15.53 -19.32 -16.62
N SER A 544 -15.35 -18.60 -15.52
CA SER A 544 -14.30 -17.62 -15.25
C SER A 544 -13.25 -18.22 -14.31
N GLY A 545 -12.21 -17.45 -14.05
CA GLY A 545 -11.35 -17.64 -12.91
C GLY A 545 -11.99 -17.15 -11.62
N ASP A 546 -11.74 -17.89 -10.54
CA ASP A 546 -12.25 -17.58 -9.20
C ASP A 546 -11.82 -16.20 -8.71
N ASP A 547 -12.75 -15.43 -8.17
CA ASP A 547 -12.47 -14.10 -7.61
C ASP A 547 -12.11 -14.13 -6.12
N VAL A 548 -11.35 -13.14 -5.65
CA VAL A 548 -11.02 -12.99 -4.23
C VAL A 548 -12.10 -12.14 -3.55
N CYS A 549 -12.85 -12.72 -2.60
CA CYS A 549 -13.75 -11.96 -1.74
C CYS A 549 -12.98 -11.13 -0.70
N GLY A 550 -11.88 -11.68 -0.18
CA GLY A 550 -10.97 -11.03 0.76
C GLY A 550 -10.22 -12.06 1.63
N SER A 551 -9.42 -11.60 2.59
CA SER A 551 -8.56 -12.48 3.39
C SER A 551 -8.52 -12.11 4.86
N VAL A 552 -8.32 -13.11 5.72
CA VAL A 552 -7.89 -12.93 7.11
C VAL A 552 -6.45 -13.40 7.24
N ALA A 553 -5.60 -12.59 7.86
CA ALA A 553 -4.23 -12.94 8.23
C ALA A 553 -4.16 -13.29 9.72
N LEU A 554 -3.44 -14.35 10.06
CA LEU A 554 -3.26 -14.84 11.43
C LEU A 554 -1.79 -15.17 11.67
N ASN A 555 -1.24 -14.69 12.76
CA ASN A 555 0.13 -15.02 13.17
C ASN A 555 0.19 -16.44 13.74
N ILE A 556 0.99 -17.31 13.12
CA ILE A 556 1.08 -18.73 13.50
C ILE A 556 1.73 -18.87 14.89
N LYS A 557 2.67 -17.99 15.24
CA LYS A 557 3.28 -17.97 16.56
C LYS A 557 2.25 -17.75 17.66
N ASP A 558 1.31 -16.82 17.45
CA ASP A 558 0.27 -16.53 18.44
C ASP A 558 -0.69 -17.70 18.61
N LEU A 559 -1.04 -18.37 17.51
CA LEU A 559 -1.84 -19.60 17.53
C LEU A 559 -1.17 -20.76 18.28
N CYS A 560 0.15 -20.72 18.43
CA CYS A 560 0.96 -21.77 19.08
C CYS A 560 1.60 -21.34 20.41
N SER A 561 1.44 -20.08 20.83
CA SER A 561 2.17 -19.44 21.94
C SER A 561 2.02 -20.14 23.30
N LYS A 562 0.90 -20.83 23.53
CA LYS A 562 0.59 -21.56 24.77
C LYS A 562 0.94 -23.04 24.69
N LEU A 563 1.38 -23.54 23.53
CA LEU A 563 1.82 -24.92 23.38
C LEU A 563 3.09 -25.12 24.20
N ARG A 564 3.10 -26.17 25.01
CA ARG A 564 4.28 -26.61 25.75
C ARG A 564 4.81 -27.88 25.10
N PHE A 565 6.11 -27.90 24.82
CA PHE A 565 6.80 -29.16 24.51
C PHE A 565 6.72 -30.06 25.74
N THR A 566 5.88 -31.10 25.69
CA THR A 566 5.87 -32.13 26.72
C THR A 566 6.77 -33.28 26.24
N LYS A 567 7.84 -33.59 27.00
CA LYS A 567 8.59 -34.84 26.78
C LYS A 567 7.67 -36.01 27.17
N PRO A 568 7.50 -37.04 26.34
CA PRO A 568 6.63 -38.16 26.68
C PRO A 568 7.21 -38.95 27.87
N ASP A 569 6.46 -39.03 28.97
CA ASP A 569 6.74 -40.00 30.04
C ASP A 569 6.28 -41.39 29.56
N ARG A 570 7.24 -42.31 29.42
CA ARG A 570 7.01 -43.68 28.93
C ARG A 570 6.16 -44.56 29.85
N ARG A 571 5.71 -44.06 31.02
CA ARG A 571 5.01 -44.85 32.04
C ARG A 571 3.52 -44.55 32.21
N GLN A 572 2.92 -43.63 31.46
CA GLN A 572 1.47 -43.38 31.55
C GLN A 572 0.71 -43.92 30.34
N THR A 573 -0.05 -45.00 30.54
CA THR A 573 -1.20 -45.34 29.72
C THR A 573 -2.24 -44.22 29.83
N MET A 574 -2.25 -43.31 28.85
CA MET A 574 -3.05 -42.09 28.90
C MET A 574 -4.55 -42.35 28.71
N HIS A 575 -5.32 -42.07 29.76
CA HIS A 575 -6.69 -41.60 29.62
C HIS A 575 -6.63 -40.15 29.07
N PHE A 576 -7.08 -39.94 27.84
CA PHE A 576 -7.28 -38.60 27.26
C PHE A 576 -8.42 -37.89 27.99
N GLN A 577 -8.16 -37.33 29.17
CA GLN A 577 -9.04 -36.36 29.83
C GLN A 577 -8.20 -35.13 30.23
N GLU A 578 -8.55 -33.99 29.63
CA GLU A 578 -8.04 -32.62 29.84
C GLU A 578 -6.58 -32.27 29.43
N LYS A 579 -6.48 -31.61 28.25
CA LYS A 579 -5.85 -30.29 28.03
C LYS A 579 -4.35 -30.03 28.27
N GLU A 580 -3.48 -31.02 28.46
CA GLU A 580 -2.03 -30.76 28.36
C GLU A 580 -1.54 -30.90 26.90
N GLY A 581 -1.06 -29.79 26.30
CA GLY A 581 -0.43 -29.79 24.97
C GLY A 581 -1.28 -29.26 23.79
N LEU A 582 -2.47 -28.71 24.05
CA LEU A 582 -3.34 -28.08 23.03
C LEU A 582 -3.54 -26.60 23.32
N GLN A 583 -3.63 -25.78 22.27
CA GLN A 583 -4.10 -24.40 22.36
C GLN A 583 -5.38 -24.25 21.53
N THR A 584 -6.46 -23.83 22.16
CA THR A 584 -7.70 -23.46 21.45
C THR A 584 -7.83 -21.94 21.41
N THR A 585 -8.03 -21.40 20.23
CA THR A 585 -8.18 -19.96 19.96
C THR A 585 -9.49 -19.74 19.21
N GLN A 586 -10.32 -18.82 19.70
CA GLN A 586 -11.50 -18.34 18.98
C GLN A 586 -11.09 -17.17 18.09
N ILE A 587 -11.36 -17.26 16.80
CA ILE A 587 -11.06 -16.22 15.81
C ILE A 587 -12.36 -15.52 15.46
N SER A 588 -12.32 -14.19 15.49
CA SER A 588 -13.35 -13.31 14.92
C SER A 588 -12.61 -12.12 14.35
N ARG A 589 -12.53 -12.04 13.02
CA ARG A 589 -11.71 -11.07 12.30
C ARG A 589 -12.44 -10.56 11.05
N PRO A 590 -12.27 -9.28 10.69
CA PRO A 590 -12.77 -8.78 9.42
C PRO A 590 -12.05 -9.46 8.26
N VAL A 591 -12.80 -9.82 7.23
CA VAL A 591 -12.25 -10.24 5.95
C VAL A 591 -11.84 -8.98 5.21
N LEU A 592 -10.55 -8.81 4.93
CA LEU A 592 -10.01 -7.59 4.33
C LEU A 592 -9.72 -7.77 2.83
N ARG A 593 -9.95 -6.72 2.05
CA ARG A 593 -9.50 -6.64 0.64
C ARG A 593 -9.25 -5.18 0.28
N ASP A 594 -8.11 -4.89 -0.33
CA ASP A 594 -7.81 -3.57 -0.92
C ASP A 594 -7.95 -2.41 0.08
N GLY A 595 -7.63 -2.68 1.36
CA GLY A 595 -7.76 -1.72 2.46
C GLY A 595 -9.19 -1.51 2.98
N GLN A 596 -10.14 -2.41 2.68
CA GLN A 596 -11.54 -2.35 3.14
C GLN A 596 -11.95 -3.61 3.93
N GLU A 597 -13.00 -3.48 4.77
CA GLU A 597 -13.71 -4.62 5.36
C GLU A 597 -14.76 -5.15 4.37
N CYS A 598 -14.67 -6.43 4.02
CA CYS A 598 -15.52 -7.12 3.05
C CYS A 598 -16.34 -8.26 3.70
N GLY A 599 -16.56 -8.19 5.01
CA GLY A 599 -17.29 -9.18 5.78
C GLY A 599 -16.55 -9.58 7.05
N MET A 600 -17.05 -10.61 7.73
CA MET A 600 -16.45 -11.18 8.93
C MET A 600 -16.21 -12.67 8.74
N LEU A 601 -15.12 -13.18 9.32
CA LEU A 601 -14.83 -14.59 9.43
C LEU A 601 -14.68 -14.95 10.90
N GLU A 602 -15.37 -16.03 11.28
CA GLU A 602 -15.29 -16.59 12.63
C GLU A 602 -14.98 -18.08 12.54
N CYS A 603 -14.11 -18.58 13.42
CA CYS A 603 -13.80 -19.99 13.54
C CYS A 603 -13.14 -20.34 14.87
N THR A 604 -13.11 -21.63 15.20
CA THR A 604 -12.29 -22.18 16.26
C THR A 604 -11.01 -22.77 15.66
N ILE A 605 -9.84 -22.42 16.18
CA ILE A 605 -8.57 -23.05 15.83
C ILE A 605 -8.00 -23.79 17.03
N ILE A 606 -7.71 -25.09 16.87
CA ILE A 606 -6.99 -25.90 17.85
C ILE A 606 -5.60 -26.21 17.29
N ALA A 607 -4.56 -25.69 17.94
CA ALA A 607 -3.17 -25.98 17.64
C ALA A 607 -2.61 -27.07 18.57
N ALA A 608 -1.69 -27.89 18.05
CA ALA A 608 -1.04 -28.99 18.77
C ALA A 608 0.32 -29.34 18.18
N TYR A 609 1.27 -29.78 19.01
CA TYR A 609 2.43 -30.56 18.56
C TYR A 609 2.08 -32.04 18.55
N LEU A 610 2.17 -32.71 17.40
CA LEU A 610 1.77 -34.11 17.27
C LEU A 610 2.82 -34.95 16.54
N GLU A 611 3.01 -36.18 17.01
CA GLU A 611 3.68 -37.25 16.27
C GLU A 611 2.73 -37.92 15.28
N SER A 612 3.27 -38.56 14.24
CA SER A 612 2.49 -39.28 13.22
C SER A 612 1.46 -40.26 13.79
N GLY A 613 1.77 -40.93 14.91
CA GLY A 613 0.85 -41.86 15.58
C GLY A 613 -0.32 -41.19 16.31
N GLN A 614 -0.18 -39.92 16.70
CA GLN A 614 -1.17 -39.18 17.51
C GLN A 614 -2.21 -38.44 16.65
N VAL A 615 -1.91 -38.20 15.36
CA VAL A 615 -2.79 -37.45 14.45
C VAL A 615 -4.18 -38.09 14.36
N LYS A 616 -4.26 -39.42 14.19
CA LYS A 616 -5.55 -40.11 14.04
C LYS A 616 -6.42 -39.98 15.28
N SER A 617 -5.84 -40.10 16.48
CA SER A 617 -6.57 -39.89 17.75
C SER A 617 -7.01 -38.44 17.92
N PHE A 618 -6.14 -37.48 17.58
CA PHE A 618 -6.45 -36.05 17.64
C PHE A 618 -7.66 -35.70 16.76
N LEU A 619 -7.66 -36.14 15.50
CA LEU A 619 -8.77 -35.88 14.58
C LEU A 619 -10.06 -36.59 14.98
N LYS A 620 -9.98 -37.81 15.52
CA LYS A 620 -11.16 -38.55 16.00
C LYS A 620 -11.81 -37.87 17.20
N ALA A 621 -11.02 -37.31 18.11
CA ALA A 621 -11.52 -36.61 19.29
C ALA A 621 -12.27 -35.31 18.95
N ALA A 622 -11.90 -34.66 17.85
CA ALA A 622 -12.49 -33.39 17.43
C ALA A 622 -13.76 -33.49 16.56
N GLY A 623 -14.27 -34.71 16.32
CA GLY A 623 -15.54 -34.91 15.61
C GLY A 623 -15.40 -34.99 14.08
N LYS A 624 -16.29 -34.33 13.33
CA LYS A 624 -16.34 -34.40 11.86
C LYS A 624 -15.20 -33.58 11.23
N VAL A 625 -14.06 -34.25 11.00
CA VAL A 625 -12.93 -33.68 10.25
C VAL A 625 -12.95 -34.20 8.81
N ARG A 626 -12.71 -33.30 7.86
CA ARG A 626 -12.55 -33.63 6.46
C ARG A 626 -11.10 -33.50 6.01
N ASN A 627 -10.67 -34.39 5.13
CA ASN A 627 -9.44 -34.21 4.35
C ASN A 627 -9.59 -32.99 3.42
N ALA A 628 -8.71 -32.00 3.58
CA ALA A 628 -8.72 -30.80 2.76
C ALA A 628 -8.65 -31.16 1.26
N LYS A 629 -9.42 -30.45 0.43
CA LYS A 629 -9.19 -30.47 -1.03
C LYS A 629 -8.02 -29.55 -1.32
N PHE A 630 -7.20 -29.91 -2.29
CA PHE A 630 -6.08 -29.07 -2.73
C PHE A 630 -6.44 -28.38 -4.05
N ARG A 631 -6.29 -27.06 -4.11
CA ARG A 631 -6.57 -26.25 -5.31
C ARG A 631 -5.31 -25.52 -5.78
N ASN A 632 -4.98 -25.66 -7.06
CA ASN A 632 -3.97 -24.83 -7.70
C ASN A 632 -4.63 -23.56 -8.23
N VAL A 633 -4.24 -22.42 -7.68
CA VAL A 633 -4.87 -21.13 -7.97
C VAL A 633 -4.27 -20.48 -9.24
N LYS A 634 -3.02 -20.82 -9.59
CA LYS A 634 -2.36 -20.27 -10.78
C LYS A 634 -3.13 -20.62 -12.06
N ASP A 635 -3.80 -21.76 -12.11
CA ASP A 635 -4.55 -22.20 -13.29
C ASP A 635 -5.97 -21.60 -13.38
N ARG A 636 -6.48 -21.00 -12.28
CA ARG A 636 -7.86 -20.51 -12.21
C ARG A 636 -7.95 -19.00 -12.17
N VAL A 637 -7.16 -18.29 -11.37
CA VAL A 637 -7.28 -16.82 -11.22
C VAL A 637 -6.74 -16.03 -12.44
N LEU A 638 -6.05 -16.69 -13.38
CA LEU A 638 -5.44 -16.07 -14.56
C LEU A 638 -6.44 -15.42 -15.54
N SER A 639 -7.76 -15.61 -15.41
CA SER A 639 -8.72 -14.90 -16.28
C SER A 639 -8.82 -13.41 -15.99
N VAL A 640 -8.37 -12.95 -14.82
CA VAL A 640 -8.40 -11.54 -14.41
C VAL A 640 -7.26 -10.71 -15.02
N PHE A 641 -6.21 -11.37 -15.52
CA PHE A 641 -5.03 -10.72 -16.13
C PHE A 641 -4.98 -10.83 -17.66
N ARG A 642 -6.08 -11.23 -18.32
CA ARG A 642 -6.17 -11.33 -19.79
C ARG A 642 -6.75 -10.10 -20.45
#